data_AF-A0A7W0QFE3-F1
#
_entry.id   AF-A0A7W0QFE3-F1
#
_cell.length_a   1.000
_cell.length_b   1.000
_cell.length_c   1.000
_cell.angle_alpha   90.00
_cell.angle_beta   90.00
_cell.angle_gamma   90.00
#
_symmetry.space_group_name_H-M   'P 1'
#
loop_
_entity.id
_entity.type
_entity.pdbx_description
1 polymer ?
#
loop_
_entity_poly.entity_id
_entity_poly.type
_entity_poly.pdbx_seq_one_letter_code
_entity_poly.pdbx_strand_id
1 'polypeptide(L)'
;VVNDPEAGDKITVIDPEAYAAAVAATHPEIVYQPTCERHVAPPKTSQPDAEVHGCFDDAIGSSDPDDHQAMLLVALREAGTFFDRSIPSLTDPGDPIEVDYLRLEHGPGADPLLLVDLDDLDAEPGRALAPGQYLVADTEQLVLPYLPDPLANGISLRFPDAGLDRPGPTFPWGTEGLVTLLDGDWPAHEPVRIVLQGGATASGSVTGNTIDLALPPGDTLRARLSCSLREDDLDLLGPWMLLPAAQRVDRDMIDAARDGWLWALTPSDEIRFIHAVPRPLEAPRPVRLQAIRLEGWTTTVLFGSVDLHGPSTSRLDAEAAWEEWIDDPVQPAPERRRSAATAFTTDISPNEDMVILFGTDQTLPIPGQPEPIRVHASTHHHGDTKHRLIEYRFRATTRFSEYFHPSLLANAPDRSTVGPVRRLSIPSSARPPKPVVRDVVPLFRWHTDVEPEQPFGMRRTRRAGLRIWLERSWFLTGDDERLAVVCALSTDDAGLDTRVSQWGADPIWRQRGPVTRPMLLELDHLLHLGGFDDRDRPAYPVGAVRSLPLVDIEGQPSVQVLGYAPQYDETRELWYTDVAVDPGSAFWPFVRLVVARYQPDSVNGLHLSPTVRLDYAQVVPARTATLSRPAVDRAHVVVSGPVGYHPAWASSDEAKANVAVTRVVVARLERRNPSVRSDLGWTVERTAVLELAGFDDTTWTAAWHGDLELPAGIALRQPGESKDWRVTVEEFELLRGDATGPDAPAGVEPRVIYADHLSL
;
A
#
# COMPACT_ATOMS: atom_id res chain seq x y z
N VAL A 1 19.88 4.97 14.97
CA VAL A 1 18.97 5.34 13.86
C VAL A 1 17.71 5.98 14.44
N VAL A 2 17.46 7.26 14.16
CA VAL A 2 16.24 7.98 14.59
C VAL A 2 15.44 8.35 13.35
N ASN A 3 14.11 8.22 13.41
CA ASN A 3 13.20 8.74 12.40
C ASN A 3 12.80 10.16 12.81
N ASP A 4 13.09 11.14 11.96
CA ASP A 4 12.54 12.49 12.09
C ASP A 4 11.20 12.57 11.32
N PRO A 5 10.05 12.65 12.01
CA PRO A 5 8.76 12.73 11.36
C PRO A 5 8.51 14.08 10.65
N GLU A 6 9.27 15.14 10.93
CA GLU A 6 9.12 16.46 10.29
C GLU A 6 10.04 16.64 9.06
N ALA A 7 11.11 15.85 8.91
CA ALA A 7 12.10 16.02 7.84
C ALA A 7 11.91 15.13 6.59
N GLY A 8 10.92 14.22 6.58
CA GLY A 8 10.67 13.30 5.46
C GLY A 8 11.76 12.24 5.31
N ASP A 9 11.48 11.01 5.75
CA ASP A 9 12.24 9.77 5.49
C ASP A 9 13.78 9.80 5.69
N LYS A 10 14.36 10.80 6.37
CA LYS A 10 15.79 10.83 6.65
C LYS A 10 16.11 10.04 7.91
N ILE A 11 16.62 8.84 7.70
CA ILE A 11 17.24 8.01 8.72
C ILE A 11 18.60 8.62 9.09
N THR A 12 18.76 9.02 10.35
CA THR A 12 20.05 9.52 10.86
C THR A 12 20.75 8.42 11.65
N VAL A 13 21.98 8.08 11.25
CA VAL A 13 22.87 7.20 12.02
C VAL A 13 23.45 8.01 13.17
N ILE A 14 23.38 7.46 14.38
CA ILE A 14 24.01 8.05 15.57
C ILE A 14 25.37 7.38 15.72
N ASP A 15 26.37 8.16 16.14
CA ASP A 15 27.69 7.65 16.46
C ASP A 15 27.65 6.59 17.58
N PRO A 16 28.47 5.51 17.52
CA PRO A 16 28.50 4.47 18.55
C PRO A 16 28.70 4.97 19.99
N GLU A 17 29.54 6.00 20.20
CA GLU A 17 29.78 6.59 21.52
C GLU A 17 28.51 7.24 22.06
N ALA A 18 27.83 8.03 21.22
CA ALA A 18 26.57 8.67 21.58
C ALA A 18 25.44 7.63 21.81
N TYR A 19 25.43 6.53 21.05
CA TYR A 19 24.49 5.42 21.28
C TYR A 19 24.74 4.73 22.62
N ALA A 20 25.99 4.39 22.93
CA ALA A 20 26.38 3.78 24.19
C ALA A 20 25.98 4.66 25.39
N ALA A 21 26.25 5.97 25.32
CA ALA A 21 25.86 6.92 26.35
C ALA A 21 24.33 7.01 26.54
N ALA A 22 23.57 7.00 25.43
CA ALA A 22 22.11 7.02 25.50
C ALA A 22 21.51 5.74 26.11
N VAL A 23 22.07 4.57 25.77
CA VAL A 23 21.67 3.30 26.37
C VAL A 23 21.99 3.30 27.86
N ALA A 24 23.21 3.63 28.27
CA ALA A 24 23.60 3.67 29.69
C ALA A 24 22.73 4.63 30.52
N ALA A 25 22.29 5.75 29.94
CA ALA A 25 21.41 6.71 30.61
C ALA A 25 19.99 6.17 30.86
N THR A 26 19.51 5.23 30.03
CA THR A 26 18.16 4.66 30.11
C THR A 26 18.13 3.26 30.72
N HIS A 27 19.23 2.52 30.55
CA HIS A 27 19.46 1.14 30.94
C HIS A 27 20.86 1.01 31.55
N PRO A 28 21.07 1.45 32.80
CA PRO A 28 22.39 1.42 33.45
C PRO A 28 22.95 0.00 33.61
N GLU A 29 22.11 -1.02 33.50
CA GLU A 29 22.48 -2.44 33.51
C GLU A 29 23.09 -2.92 32.17
N ILE A 30 22.94 -2.16 31.08
CA ILE A 30 23.46 -2.51 29.75
C ILE A 30 24.69 -1.66 29.46
N VAL A 31 25.85 -2.32 29.34
CA VAL A 31 27.11 -1.66 29.03
C VAL A 31 27.49 -1.91 27.57
N TYR A 32 27.49 -0.84 26.77
CA TYR A 32 28.07 -0.84 25.43
C TYR A 32 29.34 0.02 25.41
N GLN A 33 30.32 -0.43 24.63
CA GLN A 33 31.53 0.32 24.33
C GLN A 33 31.45 0.92 22.92
N PRO A 34 32.12 2.05 22.65
CA PRO A 34 32.16 2.66 21.31
C PRO A 34 32.95 1.80 20.30
N THR A 35 33.88 0.98 20.79
CA THR A 35 34.72 0.07 20.00
C THR A 35 34.51 -1.38 20.44
N CYS A 36 34.82 -2.32 19.54
CA CYS A 36 34.90 -3.75 19.84
C CYS A 36 36.35 -4.20 19.70
N GLU A 37 36.96 -4.60 20.82
CA GLU A 37 38.39 -4.92 20.88
C GLU A 37 38.62 -6.40 21.16
N ARG A 38 39.60 -7.01 20.48
CA ARG A 38 40.00 -8.40 20.68
C ARG A 38 41.51 -8.54 20.64
N HIS A 39 42.07 -9.24 21.62
CA HIS A 39 43.46 -9.66 21.60
C HIS A 39 43.60 -10.97 20.80
N VAL A 40 44.61 -11.04 19.95
CA VAL A 40 44.97 -12.23 19.18
C VAL A 40 46.41 -12.58 19.52
N ALA A 41 46.58 -13.77 20.08
CA ALA A 41 47.86 -14.28 20.54
C ALA A 41 48.35 -15.43 19.63
N PRO A 42 49.67 -15.66 19.55
CA PRO A 42 50.22 -16.83 18.88
C PRO A 42 49.69 -18.13 19.52
N PRO A 43 49.58 -19.23 18.75
CA PRO A 43 49.22 -20.53 19.29
C PRO A 43 50.16 -20.98 20.41
N LYS A 44 49.62 -21.69 21.40
CA LYS A 44 50.39 -22.30 22.47
C LYS A 44 51.12 -23.54 21.97
N THR A 45 52.39 -23.70 22.35
CA THR A 45 53.19 -24.91 22.09
C THR A 45 53.62 -25.60 23.40
N SER A 46 54.13 -26.83 23.29
CA SER A 46 54.76 -27.55 24.39
C SER A 46 56.25 -27.23 24.50
N GLN A 47 56.85 -27.42 25.68
CA GLN A 47 58.29 -27.24 25.86
C GLN A 47 59.10 -28.19 24.96
N PRO A 48 58.75 -29.50 24.83
CA PRO A 48 59.45 -30.40 23.92
C PRO A 48 59.39 -29.96 22.44
N ASP A 49 58.26 -29.44 21.97
CA ASP A 49 58.15 -28.98 20.58
C ASP A 49 59.03 -27.74 20.36
N ALA A 50 59.01 -26.78 21.29
CA ALA A 50 59.90 -25.62 21.24
C ALA A 50 61.39 -26.02 21.29
N GLU A 51 61.75 -27.04 22.09
CA GLU A 51 63.11 -27.60 22.13
C GLU A 51 63.52 -28.21 20.78
N VAL A 52 62.63 -28.97 20.11
CA VAL A 52 62.89 -29.53 18.78
C VAL A 52 63.11 -28.44 17.72
N HIS A 53 62.49 -27.28 17.91
CA HIS A 53 62.70 -26.10 17.07
C HIS A 53 63.95 -25.27 17.44
N GLY A 54 64.78 -25.76 18.38
CA GLY A 54 66.04 -25.16 18.78
C GLY A 54 65.91 -23.99 19.75
N CYS A 55 64.71 -23.72 20.27
CA CYS A 55 64.47 -22.56 21.14
C CYS A 55 65.13 -22.67 22.52
N PHE A 56 65.62 -23.87 22.89
CA PHE A 56 66.33 -24.14 24.15
C PHE A 56 67.83 -24.46 23.94
N ASP A 57 68.34 -24.39 22.71
CA ASP A 57 69.70 -24.84 22.37
C ASP A 57 70.79 -24.07 23.12
N ASP A 58 70.57 -22.80 23.46
CA ASP A 58 71.51 -21.98 24.21
C ASP A 58 71.85 -22.56 25.59
N ALA A 59 70.91 -23.28 26.23
CA ALA A 59 71.18 -24.00 27.48
C ALA A 59 71.67 -25.43 27.25
N ILE A 60 71.35 -26.06 26.11
CA ILE A 60 71.71 -27.46 25.83
C ILE A 60 73.18 -27.56 25.44
N GLY A 61 74.03 -27.83 26.43
CA GLY A 61 75.48 -27.96 26.27
C GLY A 61 76.28 -26.76 26.80
N SER A 62 75.60 -25.73 27.32
CA SER A 62 76.25 -24.68 28.11
C SER A 62 76.70 -25.24 29.47
N SER A 63 77.75 -24.64 30.02
CA SER A 63 78.18 -24.88 31.39
C SER A 63 77.89 -23.70 32.31
N ASP A 64 77.31 -22.63 31.76
CA ASP A 64 76.95 -21.42 32.49
C ASP A 64 75.64 -21.66 33.26
N PRO A 65 75.61 -21.50 34.59
CA PRO A 65 74.37 -21.57 35.36
C PRO A 65 73.34 -20.53 34.94
N ASP A 66 73.75 -19.36 34.44
CA ASP A 66 72.85 -18.28 34.08
C ASP A 66 72.02 -18.65 32.83
N ASP A 67 72.62 -19.33 31.84
CA ASP A 67 71.92 -19.85 30.65
C ASP A 67 70.85 -20.89 31.02
N HIS A 68 71.18 -21.80 31.94
CA HIS A 68 70.25 -22.80 32.43
C HIS A 68 69.10 -22.18 33.23
N GLN A 69 69.40 -21.16 34.05
CA GLN A 69 68.39 -20.45 34.81
C GLN A 69 67.44 -19.69 33.87
N ALA A 70 67.96 -18.97 32.88
CA ALA A 70 67.13 -18.27 31.88
C ALA A 70 66.16 -19.22 31.18
N MET A 71 66.65 -20.38 30.69
CA MET A 71 65.79 -21.37 30.03
C MET A 71 64.81 -22.08 30.96
N LEU A 72 65.16 -22.25 32.24
CA LEU A 72 64.21 -22.73 33.25
C LEU A 72 63.05 -21.74 33.41
N LEU A 73 63.32 -20.42 33.43
CA LEU A 73 62.27 -19.39 33.53
C LEU A 73 61.33 -19.42 32.33
N VAL A 74 61.88 -19.64 31.13
CA VAL A 74 61.08 -19.85 29.91
C VAL A 74 60.19 -21.09 30.05
N ALA A 75 60.75 -22.23 30.46
CA ALA A 75 60.02 -23.49 30.59
C ALA A 75 58.85 -23.42 31.58
N LEU A 76 58.95 -22.59 32.64
CA LEU A 76 57.86 -22.40 33.61
C LEU A 76 56.57 -21.88 32.96
N ARG A 77 56.64 -21.23 31.79
CA ARG A 77 55.46 -20.77 31.05
C ARG A 77 54.72 -21.88 30.31
N GLU A 78 55.27 -23.10 30.18
CA GLU A 78 54.58 -24.18 29.44
C GLU A 78 53.17 -24.46 29.98
N ALA A 79 52.98 -24.43 31.30
CA ALA A 79 51.69 -24.70 31.91
C ALA A 79 50.68 -23.53 31.78
N GLY A 80 51.13 -22.34 31.38
CA GLY A 80 50.35 -21.12 31.50
C GLY A 80 49.09 -21.06 30.64
N THR A 81 48.09 -20.32 31.09
CA THR A 81 46.82 -20.08 30.40
C THR A 81 46.37 -18.63 30.55
N PHE A 82 45.48 -18.16 29.68
CA PHE A 82 44.91 -16.81 29.83
C PHE A 82 43.99 -16.66 31.05
N PHE A 83 43.73 -17.73 31.80
CA PHE A 83 43.01 -17.66 33.07
C PHE A 83 43.92 -17.30 34.25
N ASP A 84 45.24 -17.43 34.08
CA ASP A 84 46.20 -17.29 35.16
C ASP A 84 46.33 -15.83 35.60
N ARG A 85 46.17 -15.59 36.91
CA ARG A 85 46.34 -14.26 37.53
C ARG A 85 47.79 -13.95 37.93
N SER A 86 48.68 -14.95 37.91
CA SER A 86 50.09 -14.81 38.25
C SER A 86 50.92 -15.57 37.21
N ILE A 87 51.64 -14.82 36.37
CA ILE A 87 52.38 -15.35 35.22
C ILE A 87 53.86 -15.43 35.58
N PRO A 88 54.56 -16.56 35.34
CA PRO A 88 56.00 -16.65 35.55
C PRO A 88 56.76 -15.56 34.77
N SER A 89 57.62 -14.83 35.47
CA SER A 89 58.53 -13.86 34.85
C SER A 89 59.65 -14.58 34.09
N LEU A 90 60.02 -14.02 32.94
CA LEU A 90 61.11 -14.54 32.10
C LEU A 90 62.50 -14.15 32.63
N THR A 91 62.57 -13.21 33.58
CA THR A 91 63.84 -12.63 34.05
C THR A 91 64.11 -12.88 35.53
N ASP A 92 63.07 -13.03 36.35
CA ASP A 92 63.21 -13.25 37.80
C ASP A 92 62.17 -14.26 38.31
N PRO A 93 62.57 -15.46 38.80
CA PRO A 93 61.64 -16.45 39.33
C PRO A 93 60.91 -16.00 40.61
N GLY A 94 61.44 -14.99 41.32
CA GLY A 94 60.86 -14.48 42.55
C GLY A 94 59.84 -13.36 42.35
N ASP A 95 59.66 -12.88 41.12
CA ASP A 95 58.82 -11.71 40.79
C ASP A 95 57.87 -12.05 39.63
N PRO A 96 56.81 -12.84 39.87
CA PRO A 96 55.82 -13.14 38.84
C PRO A 96 55.04 -11.89 38.43
N ILE A 97 54.55 -11.89 37.18
CA ILE A 97 53.71 -10.81 36.65
C ILE A 97 52.28 -11.05 37.14
N GLU A 98 51.83 -10.24 38.09
CA GLU A 98 50.45 -10.26 38.58
C GLU A 98 49.51 -9.57 37.58
N VAL A 99 48.35 -10.19 37.34
CA VAL A 99 47.35 -9.77 36.37
C VAL A 99 46.02 -9.53 37.07
N ASP A 100 45.58 -8.26 37.08
CA ASP A 100 44.35 -7.80 37.76
C ASP A 100 43.24 -7.32 36.79
N TYR A 101 43.49 -7.37 35.48
CA TYR A 101 42.57 -6.90 34.43
C TYR A 101 41.64 -7.99 33.87
N LEU A 102 41.66 -9.21 34.44
CA LEU A 102 40.84 -10.33 33.97
C LEU A 102 39.47 -10.34 34.66
N ARG A 103 38.42 -10.60 33.88
CA ARG A 103 37.07 -10.88 34.38
C ARG A 103 36.33 -11.86 33.47
N LEU A 104 35.40 -12.61 34.05
CA LEU A 104 34.51 -13.48 33.28
C LEU A 104 33.17 -12.78 33.04
N GLU A 105 32.73 -12.81 31.79
CA GLU A 105 31.45 -12.29 31.35
C GLU A 105 30.63 -13.39 30.67
N HIS A 106 29.32 -13.20 30.54
CA HIS A 106 28.47 -14.20 29.90
C HIS A 106 27.41 -13.59 28.99
N GLY A 107 27.01 -14.34 27.98
CA GLY A 107 25.89 -13.98 27.12
C GLY A 107 24.55 -14.08 27.85
N PRO A 108 23.48 -13.45 27.32
CA PRO A 108 22.14 -13.46 27.92
C PRO A 108 21.47 -14.85 27.96
N GLY A 109 22.02 -15.84 27.24
CA GLY A 109 21.54 -17.22 27.22
C GLY A 109 22.29 -18.20 28.13
N ALA A 110 23.28 -17.73 28.90
CA ALA A 110 24.03 -18.59 29.81
C ALA A 110 23.18 -18.99 31.02
N ASP A 111 23.29 -20.25 31.47
CA ASP A 111 22.61 -20.73 32.68
C ASP A 111 23.33 -20.19 33.92
N PRO A 112 22.69 -19.35 34.76
CA PRO A 112 23.32 -18.78 35.94
C PRO A 112 23.83 -19.83 36.94
N LEU A 113 23.29 -21.06 36.92
CA LEU A 113 23.70 -22.14 37.82
C LEU A 113 24.99 -22.85 37.39
N LEU A 114 25.42 -22.66 36.15
CA LEU A 114 26.63 -23.28 35.59
C LEU A 114 27.83 -22.33 35.55
N LEU A 115 27.62 -21.03 35.78
CA LEU A 115 28.67 -20.02 35.75
C LEU A 115 29.77 -20.34 36.75
N VAL A 116 31.01 -20.10 36.34
CA VAL A 116 32.20 -20.24 37.19
C VAL A 116 32.83 -18.87 37.42
N ASP A 117 33.55 -18.67 38.51
CA ASP A 117 34.35 -17.46 38.71
C ASP A 117 35.85 -17.71 38.47
N LEU A 118 36.70 -16.69 38.63
CA LEU A 118 38.14 -16.86 38.45
C LEU A 118 38.77 -17.68 39.58
N ASP A 119 38.19 -17.66 40.78
CA ASP A 119 38.71 -18.43 41.93
C ASP A 119 38.44 -19.94 41.73
N ASP A 120 37.32 -20.30 41.10
CA ASP A 120 36.99 -21.64 40.62
C ASP A 120 38.04 -22.18 39.62
N LEU A 121 38.52 -21.32 38.71
CA LEU A 121 39.51 -21.69 37.70
C LEU A 121 40.91 -21.85 38.31
N ASP A 122 41.26 -21.00 39.28
CA ASP A 122 42.51 -21.10 40.02
C ASP A 122 42.56 -22.36 40.92
N ALA A 123 41.42 -22.74 41.51
CA ALA A 123 41.32 -23.94 42.35
C ALA A 123 41.40 -25.25 41.54
N GLU A 124 40.90 -25.25 40.30
CA GLU A 124 40.88 -26.42 39.41
C GLU A 124 41.48 -26.09 38.03
N PRO A 125 42.81 -26.07 37.89
CA PRO A 125 43.48 -25.82 36.62
C PRO A 125 42.98 -26.76 35.51
N GLY A 126 42.57 -26.19 34.38
CA GLY A 126 42.00 -26.92 33.24
C GLY A 126 40.47 -27.07 33.27
N ARG A 127 39.79 -26.53 34.29
CA ARG A 127 38.32 -26.40 34.29
C ARG A 127 37.87 -25.52 33.11
N ALA A 128 36.86 -25.99 32.38
CA ALA A 128 36.30 -25.25 31.25
C ALA A 128 35.34 -24.15 31.73
N LEU A 129 35.25 -23.07 30.96
CA LEU A 129 34.21 -22.05 31.15
C LEU A 129 32.81 -22.64 30.95
N ALA A 130 31.83 -22.05 31.64
CA ALA A 130 30.43 -22.42 31.45
C ALA A 130 29.98 -22.12 30.00
N PRO A 131 29.02 -22.87 29.44
CA PRO A 131 28.46 -22.57 28.13
C PRO A 131 27.92 -21.12 28.05
N GLY A 132 28.46 -20.33 27.12
CA GLY A 132 28.10 -18.93 26.94
C GLY A 132 28.86 -17.94 27.83
N GLN A 133 29.79 -18.41 28.66
CA GLN A 133 30.73 -17.59 29.42
C GLN A 133 32.05 -17.43 28.66
N TYR A 134 32.69 -16.28 28.78
CA TYR A 134 33.92 -15.91 28.11
C TYR A 134 34.80 -15.01 28.98
N LEU A 135 36.10 -15.01 28.71
CA LEU A 135 37.08 -14.17 29.38
C LEU A 135 37.16 -12.80 28.72
N VAL A 136 37.23 -11.76 29.55
CA VAL A 136 37.51 -10.38 29.15
C VAL A 136 38.80 -9.95 29.84
N ALA A 137 39.75 -9.46 29.06
CA ALA A 137 40.98 -8.83 29.54
C ALA A 137 40.89 -7.33 29.27
N ASP A 138 40.69 -6.53 30.32
CA ASP A 138 40.52 -5.08 30.24
C ASP A 138 41.87 -4.36 30.30
N THR A 139 42.69 -4.57 29.26
CA THR A 139 44.03 -3.99 29.12
C THR A 139 44.33 -3.68 27.66
N GLU A 140 45.15 -2.65 27.43
CA GLU A 140 45.64 -2.30 26.09
C GLU A 140 46.67 -3.30 25.56
N GLN A 141 47.49 -3.87 26.45
CA GLN A 141 48.52 -4.86 26.09
C GLN A 141 48.33 -6.11 26.95
N LEU A 142 48.04 -7.23 26.30
CA LEU A 142 47.91 -8.53 26.95
C LEU A 142 49.30 -9.16 27.14
N VAL A 143 49.57 -9.71 28.32
CA VAL A 143 50.80 -10.48 28.57
C VAL A 143 50.58 -11.94 28.18
N LEU A 144 51.51 -12.52 27.43
CA LEU A 144 51.45 -13.93 27.02
C LEU A 144 51.84 -14.85 28.20
N PRO A 145 50.92 -15.70 28.71
CA PRO A 145 51.19 -16.53 29.88
C PRO A 145 51.90 -17.85 29.54
N TYR A 146 51.96 -18.20 28.25
CA TYR A 146 52.45 -19.50 27.76
C TYR A 146 53.58 -19.41 26.73
N LEU A 147 54.15 -20.56 26.37
CA LEU A 147 55.11 -20.68 25.28
C LEU A 147 54.43 -20.55 23.92
N PRO A 148 54.77 -19.54 23.08
CA PRO A 148 54.23 -19.43 21.74
C PRO A 148 54.89 -20.44 20.78
N ASP A 149 54.14 -20.87 19.77
CA ASP A 149 54.65 -21.67 18.65
C ASP A 149 55.83 -20.93 17.96
N PRO A 150 57.03 -21.52 17.88
CA PRO A 150 58.21 -20.89 17.28
C PRO A 150 58.05 -20.52 15.80
N LEU A 151 57.17 -21.22 15.07
CA LEU A 151 56.90 -20.97 13.66
C LEU A 151 55.93 -19.81 13.44
N ALA A 152 55.19 -19.39 14.48
CA ALA A 152 54.26 -18.27 14.39
C ALA A 152 55.02 -16.94 14.37
N ASN A 153 55.27 -16.42 13.17
CA ASN A 153 56.01 -15.16 12.97
C ASN A 153 55.11 -13.92 13.09
N GLY A 154 53.81 -14.08 12.86
CA GLY A 154 52.88 -12.97 12.72
C GLY A 154 51.45 -13.42 12.53
N ILE A 155 50.56 -12.45 12.37
CA ILE A 155 49.14 -12.66 12.11
C ILE A 155 48.83 -12.33 10.65
N SER A 156 48.05 -13.20 10.03
CA SER A 156 47.49 -13.00 8.69
C SER A 156 45.98 -12.88 8.75
N LEU A 157 45.46 -11.82 8.11
CA LEU A 157 44.06 -11.60 7.84
C LEU A 157 43.84 -11.64 6.34
N ARG A 158 43.25 -12.73 5.84
CA ARG A 158 42.89 -12.88 4.44
C ARG A 158 41.42 -12.49 4.22
N PHE A 159 41.13 -11.67 3.22
CA PHE A 159 39.78 -11.21 2.89
C PHE A 159 39.24 -11.97 1.67
N PRO A 160 38.48 -13.08 1.86
CA PRO A 160 38.07 -13.95 0.75
C PRO A 160 37.09 -13.29 -0.23
N ASP A 161 36.40 -12.23 0.19
CA ASP A 161 35.40 -11.52 -0.61
C ASP A 161 35.98 -10.32 -1.37
N ALA A 162 37.21 -9.92 -1.06
CA ALA A 162 37.88 -8.80 -1.71
C ALA A 162 38.27 -9.18 -3.15
N GLY A 163 37.94 -8.32 -4.11
CA GLY A 163 38.32 -8.49 -5.51
C GLY A 163 37.54 -9.54 -6.30
N LEU A 164 36.50 -10.17 -5.72
CA LEU A 164 35.63 -11.14 -6.40
C LEU A 164 34.84 -10.52 -7.57
N ASP A 165 34.64 -9.21 -7.55
CA ASP A 165 34.00 -8.43 -8.61
C ASP A 165 34.89 -8.28 -9.87
N ARG A 166 36.18 -8.61 -9.75
CA ARG A 166 37.16 -8.49 -10.83
C ARG A 166 37.27 -9.81 -11.61
N PRO A 167 37.18 -9.79 -12.94
CA PRO A 167 37.41 -10.98 -13.75
C PRO A 167 38.89 -11.42 -13.68
N GLY A 168 39.16 -12.62 -13.14
CA GLY A 168 40.51 -13.16 -13.04
C GLY A 168 40.59 -14.49 -12.27
N PRO A 169 41.76 -15.14 -12.23
CA PRO A 169 41.97 -16.33 -11.39
C PRO A 169 41.95 -15.93 -9.90
N THR A 170 41.11 -16.60 -9.11
CA THR A 170 40.77 -16.23 -7.73
C THR A 170 41.87 -16.49 -6.70
N PHE A 171 42.74 -17.47 -6.92
CA PHE A 171 43.83 -17.79 -5.99
C PHE A 171 45.13 -18.15 -6.74
N PRO A 172 46.30 -17.62 -6.32
CA PRO A 172 46.49 -16.60 -5.28
C PRO A 172 46.20 -15.16 -5.76
N TRP A 173 46.12 -14.91 -7.07
CA TRP A 173 46.10 -13.57 -7.67
C TRP A 173 44.86 -12.69 -7.40
N GLY A 174 43.74 -13.31 -7.00
CA GLY A 174 42.49 -12.61 -6.65
C GLY A 174 42.24 -12.55 -5.14
N THR A 175 43.23 -12.89 -4.32
CA THR A 175 43.13 -12.86 -2.86
C THR A 175 43.87 -11.64 -2.32
N GLU A 176 43.19 -10.86 -1.47
CA GLU A 176 43.76 -9.74 -0.75
C GLU A 176 43.90 -10.10 0.74
N GLY A 177 44.90 -9.55 1.42
CA GLY A 177 45.13 -9.81 2.82
C GLY A 177 46.07 -8.81 3.48
N LEU A 178 46.16 -8.90 4.80
CA LEU A 178 47.07 -8.14 5.65
C LEU A 178 47.91 -9.12 6.46
N VAL A 179 49.22 -8.92 6.50
CA VAL A 179 50.13 -9.61 7.43
C VAL A 179 50.75 -8.58 8.35
N THR A 180 50.71 -8.83 9.66
CA THR A 180 51.45 -8.07 10.66
C THR A 180 52.35 -9.01 11.44
N LEU A 181 53.55 -8.57 11.77
CA LEU A 181 54.47 -9.36 12.59
C LEU A 181 54.08 -9.25 14.06
N LEU A 182 54.40 -10.29 14.83
CA LEU A 182 54.34 -10.22 16.29
C LEU A 182 55.55 -9.43 16.79
N ASP A 183 55.32 -8.44 17.64
CA ASP A 183 56.40 -7.72 18.32
C ASP A 183 57.04 -8.61 19.39
N GLY A 184 58.32 -8.35 19.69
CA GLY A 184 59.12 -9.14 20.64
C GLY A 184 59.78 -10.38 20.03
N ASP A 185 60.83 -10.88 20.69
CA ASP A 185 61.51 -12.14 20.33
C ASP A 185 60.89 -13.31 21.09
N TRP A 186 60.97 -14.53 20.54
CA TRP A 186 60.54 -15.73 21.25
C TRP A 186 61.32 -15.85 22.58
N PRO A 187 60.67 -16.14 23.72
CA PRO A 187 59.26 -16.50 23.93
C PRO A 187 58.36 -15.32 24.35
N ALA A 188 58.86 -14.09 24.28
CA ALA A 188 58.22 -12.86 24.76
C ALA A 188 57.41 -12.13 23.68
N HIS A 189 56.77 -12.86 22.75
CA HIS A 189 55.91 -12.26 21.74
C HIS A 189 54.72 -11.52 22.37
N GLU A 190 54.44 -10.33 21.85
CA GLU A 190 53.32 -9.50 22.29
C GLU A 190 52.06 -9.79 21.46
N PRO A 191 50.93 -10.21 22.07
CA PRO A 191 49.65 -10.36 21.39
C PRO A 191 49.17 -9.08 20.71
N VAL A 192 48.66 -9.21 19.48
CA VAL A 192 48.12 -8.10 18.68
C VAL A 192 46.70 -7.76 19.14
N ARG A 193 46.39 -6.47 19.24
CA ARG A 193 45.03 -6.00 19.49
C ARG A 193 44.32 -5.62 18.19
N ILE A 194 43.15 -6.17 17.95
CA ILE A 194 42.26 -5.76 16.84
C ILE A 194 41.17 -4.86 17.42
N VAL A 195 41.03 -3.65 16.88
CA VAL A 195 40.05 -2.64 17.29
C VAL A 195 39.08 -2.41 16.15
N LEU A 196 37.81 -2.75 16.33
CA LEU A 196 36.73 -2.47 15.39
C LEU A 196 35.95 -1.23 15.85
N GLN A 197 35.82 -0.24 14.95
CA GLN A 197 35.08 1.00 15.18
C GLN A 197 34.10 1.32 14.03
N GLY A 198 33.19 2.27 14.28
CA GLY A 198 32.32 2.81 13.25
C GLY A 198 33.05 3.79 12.33
N GLY A 199 32.81 3.71 11.02
CA GLY A 199 33.35 4.64 10.03
C GLY A 199 32.34 4.96 8.93
N ALA A 200 32.60 5.97 8.11
CA ALA A 200 31.77 6.26 6.94
C ALA A 200 32.06 5.30 5.76
N THR A 201 33.28 4.76 5.72
CA THR A 201 33.78 3.83 4.71
C THR A 201 34.56 2.73 5.39
N ALA A 202 34.67 1.57 4.76
CA ALA A 202 35.57 0.52 5.23
C ALA A 202 37.03 1.00 5.12
N SER A 203 37.79 0.93 6.21
CA SER A 203 39.20 1.30 6.23
C SER A 203 39.95 0.54 7.32
N GLY A 204 41.28 0.44 7.18
CA GLY A 204 42.11 -0.13 8.23
C GLY A 204 43.51 0.46 8.29
N SER A 205 44.13 0.38 9.45
CA SER A 205 45.52 0.78 9.70
C SER A 205 46.17 -0.15 10.71
N VAL A 206 47.50 -0.25 10.64
CA VAL A 206 48.30 -0.94 11.65
C VAL A 206 49.19 0.09 12.33
N THR A 207 49.10 0.19 13.65
CA THR A 207 49.89 1.12 14.47
C THR A 207 50.52 0.35 15.62
N GLY A 208 51.83 0.09 15.54
CA GLY A 208 52.50 -0.82 16.47
C GLY A 208 51.80 -2.19 16.47
N ASN A 209 51.45 -2.68 17.65
CA ASN A 209 50.78 -3.96 17.85
C ASN A 209 49.24 -3.90 17.79
N THR A 210 48.68 -2.85 17.16
CA THR A 210 47.23 -2.67 17.01
C THR A 210 46.80 -2.62 15.55
N ILE A 211 45.77 -3.40 15.20
CA ILE A 211 45.08 -3.37 13.91
C ILE A 211 43.74 -2.65 14.11
N ASP A 212 43.65 -1.42 13.61
CA ASP A 212 42.41 -0.64 13.62
C ASP A 212 41.62 -0.92 12.35
N LEU A 213 40.34 -1.28 12.50
CA LEU A 213 39.39 -1.49 11.41
C LEU A 213 38.17 -0.60 11.64
N ALA A 214 37.72 0.10 10.60
CA ALA A 214 36.47 0.85 10.61
C ALA A 214 35.53 0.27 9.55
N LEU A 215 34.24 0.13 9.89
CA LEU A 215 33.20 -0.32 8.97
C LEU A 215 32.03 0.66 8.89
N PRO A 216 31.39 0.81 7.71
CA PRO A 216 30.10 1.49 7.59
C PRO A 216 29.03 0.86 8.47
N PRO A 217 28.04 1.64 8.92
CA PRO A 217 26.92 1.09 9.66
C PRO A 217 26.19 0.04 8.82
N GLY A 218 25.83 -1.09 9.43
CA GLY A 218 25.11 -2.17 8.77
C GLY A 218 25.95 -3.06 7.85
N ASP A 219 27.26 -2.83 7.75
CA ASP A 219 28.17 -3.66 6.97
C ASP A 219 28.75 -4.82 7.79
N THR A 220 29.16 -5.85 7.06
CA THR A 220 29.86 -7.01 7.61
C THR A 220 31.07 -7.32 6.73
N LEU A 221 32.23 -7.45 7.35
CA LEU A 221 33.47 -7.85 6.68
C LEU A 221 33.88 -9.23 7.18
N ARG A 222 34.08 -10.15 6.25
CA ARG A 222 34.60 -11.49 6.54
C ARG A 222 36.11 -11.53 6.32
N ALA A 223 36.81 -12.14 7.26
CA ALA A 223 38.24 -12.43 7.13
C ALA A 223 38.55 -13.86 7.59
N ARG A 224 39.68 -14.39 7.13
CA ARG A 224 40.27 -15.64 7.62
C ARG A 224 41.53 -15.29 8.39
N LEU A 225 41.58 -15.69 9.65
CA LEU A 225 42.68 -15.48 10.56
C LEU A 225 43.58 -16.71 10.56
N SER A 226 44.88 -16.52 10.34
CA SER A 226 45.92 -17.56 10.45
C SER A 226 47.24 -16.97 10.91
N CYS A 227 48.23 -17.82 11.14
CA CYS A 227 49.61 -17.38 11.38
C CYS A 227 50.34 -17.16 10.05
N SER A 228 51.14 -16.09 9.98
CA SER A 228 52.19 -15.98 8.96
C SER A 228 53.44 -16.71 9.44
N LEU A 229 54.24 -17.19 8.49
CA LEU A 229 55.48 -17.94 8.70
C LEU A 229 56.69 -17.10 8.24
N ARG A 230 57.90 -17.53 8.61
CA ARG A 230 59.12 -17.04 7.93
C ARG A 230 59.32 -17.84 6.66
N GLU A 231 59.88 -17.21 5.63
CA GLU A 231 60.15 -17.89 4.35
C GLU A 231 61.11 -19.08 4.54
N ASP A 232 62.13 -18.90 5.37
CA ASP A 232 63.13 -19.94 5.69
C ASP A 232 62.55 -21.14 6.46
N ASP A 233 61.44 -20.94 7.17
CA ASP A 233 60.79 -21.97 7.98
C ASP A 233 59.87 -22.89 7.16
N LEU A 234 59.56 -22.55 5.90
CA LEU A 234 58.66 -23.34 5.06
C LEU A 234 59.16 -24.77 4.84
N ASP A 235 60.48 -24.94 4.72
CA ASP A 235 61.10 -26.27 4.50
C ASP A 235 61.04 -27.17 5.74
N LEU A 236 60.68 -26.63 6.91
CA LEU A 236 60.40 -27.41 8.13
C LEU A 236 59.02 -28.08 8.06
N LEU A 237 58.11 -27.58 7.22
CA LEU A 237 56.75 -28.08 7.11
C LEU A 237 56.66 -29.24 6.12
N GLY A 238 56.41 -30.45 6.63
CA GLY A 238 56.19 -31.64 5.82
C GLY A 238 55.19 -31.46 4.67
N PRO A 239 54.00 -30.85 4.87
CA PRO A 239 53.06 -30.61 3.78
C PRO A 239 53.59 -29.68 2.68
N TRP A 240 54.43 -28.70 3.01
CA TRP A 240 55.12 -27.86 2.02
C TRP A 240 56.07 -28.71 1.17
N MET A 241 56.87 -29.57 1.81
CA MET A 241 57.85 -30.43 1.15
C MET A 241 57.22 -31.48 0.21
N LEU A 242 55.94 -31.81 0.40
CA LEU A 242 55.18 -32.68 -0.49
C LEU A 242 54.75 -31.98 -1.79
N LEU A 243 54.80 -30.65 -1.86
CA LEU A 243 54.49 -29.92 -3.08
C LEU A 243 55.53 -30.18 -4.18
N PRO A 244 55.11 -30.24 -5.46
CA PRO A 244 56.02 -30.33 -6.59
C PRO A 244 57.11 -29.26 -6.54
N ALA A 245 58.35 -29.62 -6.89
CA ALA A 245 59.48 -28.69 -6.86
C ALA A 245 59.24 -27.40 -7.64
N ALA A 246 58.45 -27.45 -8.73
CA ALA A 246 58.07 -26.28 -9.50
C ALA A 246 57.19 -25.27 -8.73
N GLN A 247 56.35 -25.75 -7.80
CA GLN A 247 55.51 -24.89 -6.96
C GLN A 247 56.29 -24.31 -5.78
N ARG A 248 57.28 -25.03 -5.25
CA ARG A 248 58.13 -24.56 -4.14
C ARG A 248 59.13 -23.46 -4.53
N VAL A 249 59.34 -23.24 -5.83
CA VAL A 249 60.16 -22.13 -6.36
C VAL A 249 59.32 -21.02 -7.00
N ASP A 250 58.00 -21.20 -7.05
CA ASP A 250 57.08 -20.20 -7.57
C ASP A 250 56.87 -19.09 -6.53
N ARG A 251 57.13 -17.84 -6.90
CA ARG A 251 57.14 -16.73 -5.94
C ARG A 251 55.77 -16.46 -5.35
N ASP A 252 54.72 -16.53 -6.17
CA ASP A 252 53.34 -16.30 -5.72
C ASP A 252 52.90 -17.37 -4.72
N MET A 253 53.32 -18.63 -4.94
CA MET A 253 53.07 -19.72 -4.01
C MET A 253 53.85 -19.56 -2.69
N ILE A 254 55.12 -19.15 -2.75
CA ILE A 254 55.94 -18.88 -1.56
C ILE A 254 55.33 -17.74 -0.74
N ASP A 255 54.96 -16.63 -1.38
CA ASP A 255 54.35 -15.50 -0.70
C ASP A 255 53.00 -15.91 -0.08
N ALA A 256 52.15 -16.67 -0.78
CA ALA A 256 50.90 -17.20 -0.22
C ALA A 256 51.11 -18.17 0.96
N ALA A 257 52.18 -18.97 0.95
CA ALA A 257 52.54 -19.87 2.03
C ALA A 257 53.03 -19.09 3.26
N ARG A 258 53.97 -18.16 3.05
CA ARG A 258 54.51 -17.25 4.08
C ARG A 258 53.40 -16.43 4.72
N ASP A 259 52.50 -15.88 3.90
CA ASP A 259 51.40 -15.03 4.35
C ASP A 259 50.24 -15.83 4.94
N GLY A 260 50.41 -17.15 5.13
CA GLY A 260 49.46 -17.99 5.86
C GLY A 260 48.14 -18.26 5.13
N TRP A 261 48.11 -18.16 3.79
CA TRP A 261 46.87 -18.36 3.02
C TRP A 261 46.58 -19.83 2.69
N LEU A 262 47.59 -20.69 2.86
CA LEU A 262 47.50 -22.13 2.63
C LEU A 262 47.07 -22.85 3.91
N TRP A 263 45.79 -23.20 3.98
CA TRP A 263 45.19 -23.88 5.15
C TRP A 263 45.94 -25.15 5.58
N ALA A 264 46.57 -25.87 4.65
CA ALA A 264 47.34 -27.08 4.95
C ALA A 264 48.66 -26.82 5.70
N LEU A 265 49.18 -25.59 5.66
CA LEU A 265 50.36 -25.16 6.41
C LEU A 265 49.95 -24.48 7.70
N THR A 266 49.08 -23.47 7.59
CA THR A 266 48.56 -22.70 8.71
C THR A 266 47.03 -22.70 8.61
N PRO A 267 46.36 -23.60 9.36
CA PRO A 267 44.90 -23.62 9.40
C PRO A 267 44.35 -22.24 9.76
N SER A 268 43.29 -21.84 9.05
CA SER A 268 42.64 -20.55 9.28
C SER A 268 41.27 -20.72 9.91
N ASP A 269 40.95 -19.77 10.80
CA ASP A 269 39.63 -19.59 11.38
C ASP A 269 38.89 -18.44 10.70
N GLU A 270 37.57 -18.60 10.49
CA GLU A 270 36.75 -17.53 9.91
C GLU A 270 36.29 -16.56 11.01
N ILE A 271 36.58 -15.28 10.82
CA ILE A 271 36.14 -14.19 11.69
C ILE A 271 35.26 -13.20 10.90
N ARG A 272 34.30 -12.59 11.60
CA ARG A 272 33.40 -11.58 11.03
C ARG A 272 33.45 -10.31 11.86
N PHE A 273 33.75 -9.21 11.20
CA PHE A 273 33.64 -7.87 11.73
C PHE A 273 32.26 -7.31 11.36
N ILE A 274 31.50 -6.85 12.34
CA ILE A 274 30.10 -6.49 12.15
C ILE A 274 29.85 -5.12 12.78
N HIS A 275 29.38 -4.17 11.98
CA HIS A 275 28.83 -2.92 12.50
C HIS A 275 27.30 -3.05 12.58
N ALA A 276 26.85 -3.62 13.69
CA ALA A 276 25.43 -3.89 13.92
C ALA A 276 24.59 -2.61 14.02
N VAL A 277 23.42 -2.60 13.37
CA VAL A 277 22.44 -1.50 13.49
C VAL A 277 21.10 -2.02 14.00
N PRO A 278 20.45 -1.32 14.95
CA PRO A 278 19.20 -1.80 15.54
C PRO A 278 18.04 -1.74 14.54
N ARG A 279 18.12 -0.90 13.50
CA ARG A 279 17.11 -0.74 12.46
C ARG A 279 17.78 -0.64 11.09
N PRO A 280 17.11 -1.08 10.00
CA PRO A 280 17.62 -0.87 8.64
C PRO A 280 17.89 0.60 8.33
N LEU A 281 18.93 0.84 7.53
CA LEU A 281 19.43 2.18 7.21
C LEU A 281 18.59 2.94 6.19
N GLU A 282 17.74 2.24 5.45
CA GLU A 282 16.83 2.83 4.48
C GLU A 282 15.41 2.30 4.68
N ALA A 283 14.43 3.18 4.46
CA ALA A 283 13.04 2.79 4.45
C ALA A 283 12.71 2.10 3.11
N PRO A 284 12.06 0.93 3.12
CA PRO A 284 11.77 0.20 1.90
C PRO A 284 10.84 0.99 1.00
N ARG A 285 11.32 1.38 -0.17
CA ARG A 285 10.61 2.26 -1.10
C ARG A 285 10.13 1.47 -2.32
N PRO A 286 8.81 1.21 -2.45
CA PRO A 286 8.27 0.59 -3.65
C PRO A 286 8.48 1.51 -4.87
N VAL A 287 9.22 1.03 -5.87
CA VAL A 287 9.57 1.77 -7.09
C VAL A 287 8.49 1.59 -8.15
N ARG A 288 8.13 0.35 -8.43
CA ARG A 288 7.03 -0.04 -9.31
C ARG A 288 6.26 -1.14 -8.61
N LEU A 289 4.93 -1.06 -8.64
CA LEU A 289 4.06 -2.07 -8.05
C LEU A 289 2.80 -2.20 -8.90
N GLN A 290 2.50 -3.41 -9.34
CA GLN A 290 1.32 -3.73 -10.13
C GLN A 290 0.66 -5.01 -9.60
N ALA A 291 -0.66 -5.00 -9.56
CA ALA A 291 -1.43 -6.19 -9.23
C ALA A 291 -1.65 -7.02 -10.50
N ILE A 292 -1.24 -8.29 -10.46
CA ILE A 292 -1.53 -9.28 -11.49
C ILE A 292 -2.53 -10.28 -10.93
N ARG A 293 -3.64 -10.44 -11.64
CA ARG A 293 -4.74 -11.34 -11.28
C ARG A 293 -5.37 -11.92 -12.54
N LEU A 294 -5.71 -13.22 -12.51
CA LEU A 294 -6.43 -13.89 -13.59
C LEU A 294 -7.86 -14.25 -13.16
N GLU A 295 -8.69 -14.65 -14.12
CA GLU A 295 -10.06 -15.10 -13.87
C GLU A 295 -10.10 -16.24 -12.83
N GLY A 296 -11.01 -16.12 -11.87
CA GLY A 296 -11.23 -17.10 -10.80
C GLY A 296 -10.19 -17.08 -9.67
N TRP A 297 -9.11 -16.29 -9.77
CA TRP A 297 -8.07 -16.28 -8.75
C TRP A 297 -8.51 -15.61 -7.46
N THR A 298 -8.32 -16.30 -6.33
CA THR A 298 -8.50 -15.75 -4.98
C THR A 298 -7.22 -15.13 -4.40
N THR A 299 -6.18 -15.05 -5.22
CA THR A 299 -4.87 -14.49 -4.91
C THR A 299 -4.52 -13.39 -5.90
N THR A 300 -3.62 -12.50 -5.49
CA THR A 300 -3.03 -11.47 -6.35
C THR A 300 -1.52 -11.53 -6.24
N VAL A 301 -0.83 -11.50 -7.37
CA VAL A 301 0.63 -11.37 -7.41
C VAL A 301 1.00 -9.89 -7.52
N LEU A 302 1.86 -9.41 -6.63
CA LEU A 302 2.38 -8.05 -6.68
C LEU A 302 3.66 -7.99 -7.51
N PHE A 303 3.56 -7.66 -8.78
CA PHE A 303 4.73 -7.57 -9.66
C PHE A 303 5.39 -6.19 -9.57
N GLY A 304 6.71 -6.15 -9.41
CA GLY A 304 7.44 -4.88 -9.32
C GLY A 304 8.77 -4.98 -8.58
N SER A 305 9.16 -3.88 -7.93
CA SER A 305 10.37 -3.84 -7.11
C SER A 305 10.28 -2.90 -5.92
N VAL A 306 11.03 -3.24 -4.88
CA VAL A 306 11.17 -2.45 -3.65
C VAL A 306 12.66 -2.19 -3.42
N ASP A 307 13.00 -0.90 -3.36
CA ASP A 307 14.35 -0.37 -3.09
C ASP A 307 14.56 -0.34 -1.57
N LEU A 308 15.67 -0.86 -1.07
CA LEU A 308 16.00 -0.90 0.36
C LEU A 308 17.51 -1.11 0.57
N HIS A 309 17.99 -0.96 1.80
CA HIS A 309 19.38 -1.27 2.13
C HIS A 309 19.55 -2.76 2.50
N GLY A 310 20.00 -3.57 1.53
CA GLY A 310 20.18 -5.01 1.63
C GLY A 310 21.10 -5.43 2.78
N PRO A 311 22.29 -4.82 2.95
CA PRO A 311 23.24 -5.16 4.01
C PRO A 311 22.66 -5.00 5.41
N SER A 312 21.71 -4.08 5.64
CA SER A 312 21.07 -3.91 6.96
C SER A 312 19.77 -4.68 7.16
N THR A 313 19.18 -5.22 6.09
CA THR A 313 17.82 -5.80 6.11
C THR A 313 17.90 -7.32 6.04
N SER A 314 17.24 -8.02 6.96
CA SER A 314 17.09 -9.50 6.89
C SER A 314 15.78 -9.93 6.25
N ARG A 315 14.72 -9.13 6.42
CA ARG A 315 13.36 -9.50 6.06
C ARG A 315 12.58 -8.28 5.60
N LEU A 316 11.72 -8.50 4.61
CA LEU A 316 10.72 -7.57 4.12
C LEU A 316 9.32 -8.16 4.32
N ASP A 317 8.46 -7.42 5.03
CA ASP A 317 7.04 -7.72 5.19
C ASP A 317 6.19 -6.74 4.38
N ALA A 318 5.25 -7.24 3.59
CA ALA A 318 4.26 -6.44 2.89
C ALA A 318 2.96 -6.40 3.70
N GLU A 319 2.75 -5.34 4.47
CA GLU A 319 1.51 -5.09 5.21
C GLU A 319 0.46 -4.53 4.26
N ALA A 320 -0.77 -5.04 4.35
CA ALA A 320 -1.91 -4.61 3.55
C ALA A 320 -3.04 -4.14 4.46
N ALA A 321 -3.68 -3.03 4.12
CA ALA A 321 -4.89 -2.54 4.76
C ALA A 321 -5.91 -2.09 3.72
N TRP A 322 -7.19 -2.34 3.96
CA TRP A 322 -8.26 -1.89 3.07
C TRP A 322 -9.57 -1.73 3.85
N GLU A 323 -10.52 -1.09 3.21
CA GLU A 323 -11.91 -1.06 3.64
C GLU A 323 -12.77 -1.69 2.56
N GLU A 324 -13.84 -2.38 2.96
CA GLU A 324 -14.82 -2.93 2.02
C GLU A 324 -16.24 -2.86 2.56
N TRP A 325 -17.20 -2.84 1.66
CA TRP A 325 -18.60 -3.09 1.99
C TRP A 325 -18.86 -4.57 2.26
N ILE A 326 -19.57 -4.84 3.35
CA ILE A 326 -20.07 -6.16 3.68
C ILE A 326 -21.59 -6.06 3.84
N ASP A 327 -22.27 -6.70 2.91
CA ASP A 327 -23.73 -6.74 2.88
C ASP A 327 -24.20 -8.17 3.12
N ASP A 328 -24.35 -8.52 4.40
CA ASP A 328 -24.95 -9.77 4.83
C ASP A 328 -26.47 -9.57 5.02
N PRO A 329 -27.34 -10.21 4.22
CA PRO A 329 -28.79 -10.09 4.33
C PRO A 329 -29.37 -10.47 5.69
N VAL A 330 -28.63 -11.23 6.52
CA VAL A 330 -29.04 -11.57 7.89
C VAL A 330 -28.87 -10.38 8.84
N GLN A 331 -27.97 -9.45 8.53
CA GLN A 331 -27.75 -8.22 9.30
C GLN A 331 -28.73 -7.12 8.87
N PRO A 332 -29.14 -6.20 9.77
CA PRO A 332 -30.14 -5.18 9.45
C PRO A 332 -29.69 -4.19 8.38
N ALA A 333 -28.38 -3.91 8.28
CA ALA A 333 -27.81 -2.96 7.33
C ALA A 333 -26.42 -3.42 6.83
N PRO A 334 -25.99 -2.97 5.64
CA PRO A 334 -24.63 -3.15 5.18
C PRO A 334 -23.66 -2.30 6.02
N GLU A 335 -22.44 -2.79 6.21
CA GLU A 335 -21.41 -2.07 6.96
C GLU A 335 -20.12 -1.89 6.16
N ARG A 336 -19.40 -0.81 6.46
CA ARG A 336 -18.01 -0.60 6.03
C ARG A 336 -17.09 -1.25 7.06
N ARG A 337 -16.31 -2.24 6.63
CA ARG A 337 -15.35 -2.92 7.49
C ARG A 337 -13.94 -2.62 7.05
N ARG A 338 -13.11 -2.21 8.01
CA ARG A 338 -11.65 -2.09 7.81
C ARG A 338 -10.97 -3.40 8.16
N SER A 339 -10.11 -3.85 7.28
CA SER A 339 -9.35 -5.10 7.40
C SER A 339 -7.87 -4.83 7.17
N ALA A 340 -7.02 -5.67 7.77
CA ALA A 340 -5.58 -5.65 7.56
C ALA A 340 -5.02 -7.08 7.56
N ALA A 341 -3.95 -7.30 6.80
CA ALA A 341 -3.27 -8.57 6.70
C ALA A 341 -1.79 -8.36 6.35
N THR A 342 -0.95 -9.37 6.58
CA THR A 342 0.37 -9.46 5.95
C THR A 342 0.19 -10.17 4.61
N ALA A 343 0.42 -9.45 3.52
CA ALA A 343 0.25 -9.96 2.17
C ALA A 343 1.28 -11.06 1.85
N PHE A 344 2.56 -10.79 2.13
CA PHE A 344 3.64 -11.75 2.05
C PHE A 344 4.82 -11.30 2.92
N THR A 345 5.72 -12.24 3.19
CA THR A 345 6.99 -12.02 3.88
C THR A 345 8.09 -12.69 3.06
N THR A 346 9.25 -12.04 2.94
CA THR A 346 10.41 -12.62 2.25
C THR A 346 11.72 -12.23 2.91
N ASP A 347 12.71 -13.12 2.83
CA ASP A 347 14.04 -12.91 3.39
C ASP A 347 14.97 -12.25 2.38
N ILE A 348 15.78 -11.31 2.85
CA ILE A 348 16.63 -10.42 2.07
C ILE A 348 18.11 -10.77 2.28
N SER A 349 18.79 -11.05 1.17
CA SER A 349 20.23 -11.28 1.12
C SER A 349 20.98 -9.95 1.23
N PRO A 350 22.20 -9.94 1.81
CA PRO A 350 22.94 -8.69 2.00
C PRO A 350 23.34 -7.96 0.71
N ASN A 351 23.32 -8.63 -0.45
CA ASN A 351 23.57 -8.04 -1.76
C ASN A 351 22.29 -7.58 -2.50
N GLU A 352 21.12 -7.61 -1.86
CA GLU A 352 19.84 -7.24 -2.46
C GLU A 352 19.41 -5.82 -2.05
N ASP A 353 19.93 -4.80 -2.73
CA ASP A 353 19.45 -3.41 -2.54
C ASP A 353 18.15 -3.11 -3.32
N MET A 354 17.78 -3.99 -4.25
CA MET A 354 16.50 -3.92 -4.94
C MET A 354 15.85 -5.30 -5.00
N VAL A 355 14.78 -5.44 -4.22
CA VAL A 355 13.98 -6.67 -4.14
C VAL A 355 13.04 -6.72 -5.33
N ILE A 356 13.20 -7.71 -6.20
CA ILE A 356 12.32 -7.91 -7.35
C ILE A 356 11.16 -8.83 -6.95
N LEU A 357 9.94 -8.29 -7.04
CA LEU A 357 8.71 -9.00 -6.68
C LEU A 357 8.13 -9.75 -7.88
N PHE A 358 7.87 -11.05 -7.68
CA PHE A 358 7.40 -11.97 -8.71
C PHE A 358 6.39 -12.98 -8.16
N GLY A 359 5.83 -13.84 -9.02
CA GLY A 359 4.81 -14.81 -8.63
C GLY A 359 5.32 -15.94 -7.73
N THR A 360 6.62 -16.23 -7.79
CA THR A 360 7.26 -17.36 -7.06
C THR A 360 8.71 -17.01 -6.78
N ASP A 361 9.27 -17.58 -5.71
CA ASP A 361 10.71 -17.47 -5.43
C ASP A 361 11.52 -18.26 -6.46
N GLN A 362 12.38 -17.57 -7.21
CA GLN A 362 13.22 -18.18 -8.24
C GLN A 362 14.53 -17.40 -8.41
N THR A 363 15.53 -18.06 -8.98
CA THR A 363 16.79 -17.42 -9.39
C THR A 363 16.86 -17.48 -10.92
N LEU A 364 16.88 -16.32 -11.56
CA LEU A 364 16.77 -16.18 -13.01
C LEU A 364 18.12 -15.79 -13.61
N PRO A 365 18.66 -16.56 -14.58
CA PRO A 365 19.86 -16.17 -15.30
C PRO A 365 19.55 -14.99 -16.23
N ILE A 366 20.43 -13.99 -16.26
CA ILE A 366 20.34 -12.89 -17.22
C ILE A 366 21.37 -13.11 -18.34
N PRO A 367 20.95 -13.10 -19.62
CA PRO A 367 21.89 -13.17 -20.73
C PRO A 367 22.95 -12.08 -20.65
N GLY A 368 24.23 -12.48 -20.63
CA GLY A 368 25.36 -11.56 -20.59
C GLY A 368 25.76 -11.07 -19.19
N GLN A 369 25.09 -11.52 -18.13
CA GLN A 369 25.49 -11.27 -16.75
C GLN A 369 26.02 -12.58 -16.12
N PRO A 370 27.12 -12.54 -15.36
CA PRO A 370 27.66 -13.73 -14.69
C PRO A 370 26.80 -14.17 -13.51
N GLU A 371 26.16 -13.23 -12.82
CA GLU A 371 25.32 -13.51 -11.66
C GLU A 371 23.83 -13.54 -12.02
N PRO A 372 23.09 -14.56 -11.55
CA PRO A 372 21.64 -14.58 -11.72
C PRO A 372 20.97 -13.64 -10.72
N ILE A 373 19.78 -13.16 -11.06
CA ILE A 373 18.97 -12.36 -10.14
C ILE A 373 17.98 -13.25 -9.40
N ARG A 374 17.92 -13.08 -8.07
CA ARG A 374 16.87 -13.66 -7.24
C ARG A 374 15.60 -12.81 -7.33
N VAL A 375 14.47 -13.48 -7.50
CA VAL A 375 13.13 -12.87 -7.46
C VAL A 375 12.34 -13.49 -6.31
N HIS A 376 11.48 -12.69 -5.70
CA HIS A 376 10.78 -13.03 -4.47
C HIS A 376 9.29 -13.27 -4.71
N ALA A 377 8.73 -14.32 -4.14
CA ALA A 377 7.30 -14.58 -4.14
C ALA A 377 6.54 -13.44 -3.44
N SER A 378 5.53 -12.91 -4.13
CA SER A 378 4.82 -11.70 -3.72
C SER A 378 3.29 -11.87 -3.80
N THR A 379 2.82 -13.07 -3.44
CA THR A 379 1.42 -13.45 -3.56
C THR A 379 0.63 -13.07 -2.31
N HIS A 380 -0.38 -12.20 -2.46
CA HIS A 380 -1.37 -11.89 -1.45
C HIS A 380 -2.59 -12.81 -1.60
N HIS A 381 -2.93 -13.55 -0.55
CA HIS A 381 -4.12 -14.41 -0.49
C HIS A 381 -5.33 -13.65 0.09
N HIS A 382 -6.37 -13.45 -0.71
CA HIS A 382 -7.59 -12.75 -0.28
C HIS A 382 -8.69 -13.70 0.20
N GLY A 383 -8.72 -14.94 -0.33
CA GLY A 383 -9.76 -15.93 -0.02
C GLY A 383 -11.06 -15.76 -0.82
N ASP A 384 -11.20 -14.69 -1.59
CA ASP A 384 -12.34 -14.42 -2.49
C ASP A 384 -11.89 -13.76 -3.80
N THR A 385 -12.84 -13.47 -4.69
CA THR A 385 -12.60 -12.90 -6.02
C THR A 385 -12.88 -11.40 -6.11
N LYS A 386 -13.13 -10.71 -4.99
CA LYS A 386 -13.59 -9.32 -4.97
C LYS A 386 -12.52 -8.32 -5.40
N HIS A 387 -12.97 -7.21 -5.97
CA HIS A 387 -12.20 -5.99 -6.14
C HIS A 387 -11.96 -5.31 -4.79
N ARG A 388 -10.74 -4.78 -4.59
CA ARG A 388 -10.39 -3.97 -3.41
C ARG A 388 -9.39 -2.90 -3.81
N LEU A 389 -9.52 -1.72 -3.21
CA LEU A 389 -8.45 -0.74 -3.17
C LEU A 389 -7.61 -0.98 -1.91
N ILE A 390 -6.41 -1.53 -2.09
CA ILE A 390 -5.55 -1.94 -0.97
C ILE A 390 -4.40 -0.95 -0.77
N GLU A 391 -4.19 -0.53 0.46
CA GLU A 391 -3.03 0.21 0.95
C GLU A 391 -1.93 -0.77 1.36
N TYR A 392 -0.88 -0.87 0.55
CA TYR A 392 0.32 -1.65 0.89
C TYR A 392 1.37 -0.77 1.55
N ARG A 393 2.03 -1.32 2.58
CA ARG A 393 3.13 -0.71 3.29
C ARG A 393 4.21 -1.75 3.54
N PHE A 394 5.43 -1.46 3.15
CA PHE A 394 6.55 -2.38 3.31
C PHE A 394 7.29 -2.09 4.60
N ARG A 395 7.65 -3.14 5.34
CA ARG A 395 8.45 -3.07 6.57
C ARG A 395 9.72 -3.88 6.38
N ALA A 396 10.86 -3.21 6.52
CA ALA A 396 12.17 -3.84 6.55
C ALA A 396 12.58 -4.10 8.01
N THR A 397 13.06 -5.30 8.32
CA THR A 397 13.55 -5.68 9.66
C THR A 397 15.07 -5.83 9.65
N THR A 398 15.74 -5.38 10.71
CA THR A 398 17.20 -5.47 10.83
C THR A 398 17.68 -6.92 10.79
N ARG A 399 18.86 -7.16 10.22
CA ARG A 399 19.56 -8.46 10.33
C ARG A 399 20.35 -8.62 11.62
N PHE A 400 20.53 -7.55 12.38
CA PHE A 400 21.46 -7.52 13.51
C PHE A 400 20.77 -7.66 14.86
N SER A 401 19.53 -8.15 14.90
CA SER A 401 18.75 -8.22 16.15
C SER A 401 19.43 -9.05 17.25
N GLU A 402 20.27 -10.02 16.88
CA GLU A 402 21.02 -10.87 17.81
C GLU A 402 22.16 -10.15 18.55
N TYR A 403 22.63 -9.01 18.04
CA TYR A 403 23.73 -8.23 18.65
C TYR A 403 23.23 -7.18 19.66
N PHE A 404 21.92 -7.02 19.81
CA PHE A 404 21.32 -6.07 20.74
C PHE A 404 20.63 -6.80 21.88
N HIS A 405 20.67 -6.17 23.06
CA HIS A 405 19.95 -6.70 24.21
C HIS A 405 18.42 -6.73 23.90
N PRO A 406 17.69 -7.81 24.22
CA PRO A 406 16.28 -7.95 23.82
C PRO A 406 15.35 -6.82 24.31
N SER A 407 15.65 -6.20 25.45
CA SER A 407 14.86 -5.06 25.97
C SER A 407 14.91 -3.84 25.05
N LEU A 408 16.02 -3.63 24.33
CA LEU A 408 16.20 -2.52 23.41
C LEU A 408 15.42 -2.71 22.10
N LEU A 409 15.05 -3.96 21.78
CA LEU A 409 14.34 -4.34 20.55
C LEU A 409 12.93 -4.89 20.83
N ALA A 410 12.36 -4.56 21.99
CA ALA A 410 11.09 -5.11 22.45
C ALA A 410 9.93 -4.78 21.51
N ASN A 411 9.90 -3.56 20.95
CA ASN A 411 8.82 -3.14 20.06
C ASN A 411 9.22 -3.29 18.58
N ALA A 412 8.25 -3.57 17.71
CA ALA A 412 8.50 -3.67 16.28
C ALA A 412 9.19 -2.42 15.67
N PRO A 413 8.81 -1.17 16.04
CA PRO A 413 9.51 0.02 15.56
C PRO A 413 10.98 0.08 15.97
N ASP A 414 11.38 -0.61 17.03
CA ASP A 414 12.76 -0.60 17.53
C ASP A 414 13.72 -1.38 16.65
N ARG A 415 13.19 -2.35 15.88
CA ARG A 415 13.95 -3.23 14.99
C ARG A 415 13.63 -3.12 13.51
N SER A 416 12.72 -2.23 13.13
CA SER A 416 12.22 -2.14 11.75
C SER A 416 12.02 -0.71 11.28
N THR A 417 12.15 -0.55 9.97
CA THR A 417 11.90 0.69 9.26
C THR A 417 10.74 0.46 8.29
N VAL A 418 9.84 1.43 8.19
CA VAL A 418 8.60 1.30 7.43
C VAL A 418 8.60 2.31 6.28
N GLY A 419 8.29 1.85 5.09
CA GLY A 419 8.21 2.66 3.88
C GLY A 419 6.89 3.42 3.71
N PRO A 420 6.79 4.23 2.63
CA PRO A 420 5.57 4.95 2.30
C PRO A 420 4.44 4.01 1.87
N VAL A 421 3.20 4.44 2.09
CA VAL A 421 2.00 3.70 1.65
C VAL A 421 1.83 3.80 0.14
N ARG A 422 1.46 2.68 -0.50
CA ARG A 422 1.05 2.61 -1.90
C ARG A 422 -0.36 2.03 -2.02
N ARG A 423 -1.25 2.82 -2.64
CA ARG A 423 -2.61 2.39 -2.98
C ARG A 423 -2.61 1.67 -4.31
N LEU A 424 -3.18 0.48 -4.35
CA LEU A 424 -3.26 -0.35 -5.55
C LEU A 424 -4.68 -0.90 -5.73
N SER A 425 -5.25 -0.67 -6.90
CA SER A 425 -6.52 -1.29 -7.32
C SER A 425 -6.25 -2.77 -7.63
N ILE A 426 -6.88 -3.66 -6.85
CA ILE A 426 -6.84 -5.10 -7.07
C ILE A 426 -8.12 -5.48 -7.83
N PRO A 427 -8.06 -5.85 -9.11
CA PRO A 427 -9.27 -6.07 -9.89
C PRO A 427 -10.09 -7.26 -9.36
N SER A 428 -11.41 -7.21 -9.54
CA SER A 428 -12.26 -8.40 -9.38
C SER A 428 -11.85 -9.47 -10.38
N SER A 429 -11.74 -10.72 -9.92
CA SER A 429 -11.45 -11.89 -10.75
C SER A 429 -12.70 -12.71 -11.08
N ALA A 430 -13.89 -12.27 -10.67
CA ALA A 430 -15.16 -12.89 -11.00
C ALA A 430 -16.14 -11.90 -11.61
N ARG A 431 -17.03 -12.43 -12.44
CA ARG A 431 -18.13 -11.65 -13.04
C ARG A 431 -19.18 -11.31 -11.97
N PRO A 432 -19.71 -10.07 -11.97
CA PRO A 432 -20.86 -9.74 -11.14
C PRO A 432 -22.06 -10.63 -11.45
N PRO A 433 -22.80 -11.09 -10.43
CA PRO A 433 -24.05 -11.82 -10.67
C PRO A 433 -25.11 -10.91 -11.28
N LYS A 434 -26.17 -11.49 -11.83
CA LYS A 434 -27.31 -10.74 -12.37
C LYS A 434 -27.98 -9.92 -11.25
N PRO A 435 -28.29 -8.63 -11.44
CA PRO A 435 -28.98 -7.85 -10.41
C PRO A 435 -30.39 -8.38 -10.17
N VAL A 436 -30.86 -8.28 -8.93
CA VAL A 436 -32.26 -8.57 -8.57
C VAL A 436 -32.95 -7.24 -8.34
N VAL A 437 -33.81 -6.87 -9.28
CA VAL A 437 -34.53 -5.59 -9.28
C VAL A 437 -35.91 -5.84 -8.72
N ARG A 438 -36.25 -5.09 -7.67
CA ARG A 438 -37.54 -5.22 -6.98
C ARG A 438 -38.61 -4.40 -7.69
N ASP A 439 -38.40 -3.10 -7.80
CA ASP A 439 -39.38 -2.14 -8.35
C ASP A 439 -38.67 -0.99 -9.06
N VAL A 440 -39.35 -0.37 -10.02
CA VAL A 440 -38.95 0.90 -10.64
C VAL A 440 -40.05 1.93 -10.43
N VAL A 441 -39.70 3.08 -9.83
CA VAL A 441 -40.66 4.13 -9.53
C VAL A 441 -40.23 5.46 -10.14
N PRO A 442 -41.16 6.27 -10.69
CA PRO A 442 -40.84 7.63 -11.12
C PRO A 442 -40.37 8.50 -9.96
N LEU A 443 -39.39 9.35 -10.23
CA LEU A 443 -38.86 10.31 -9.29
C LEU A 443 -38.95 11.71 -9.89
N PHE A 444 -39.22 12.70 -9.05
CA PHE A 444 -39.30 14.11 -9.45
C PHE A 444 -38.27 14.91 -8.70
N ARG A 445 -37.60 15.80 -9.42
CA ARG A 445 -36.71 16.79 -8.83
C ARG A 445 -37.13 18.16 -9.32
N TRP A 446 -37.34 19.08 -8.37
CA TRP A 446 -37.57 20.48 -8.69
C TRP A 446 -36.29 21.27 -8.49
N HIS A 447 -35.99 22.12 -9.47
CA HIS A 447 -34.92 23.09 -9.41
C HIS A 447 -35.56 24.48 -9.31
N THR A 448 -35.11 25.30 -8.35
CA THR A 448 -35.60 26.67 -8.18
C THR A 448 -34.46 27.62 -8.46
N ASP A 449 -34.66 28.54 -9.40
CA ASP A 449 -33.71 29.56 -9.82
C ASP A 449 -34.37 30.94 -9.83
N VAL A 450 -33.53 31.96 -9.94
CA VAL A 450 -33.97 33.28 -10.42
C VAL A 450 -34.27 33.20 -11.92
N GLU A 451 -35.26 33.96 -12.40
CA GLU A 451 -35.45 34.07 -13.84
C GLU A 451 -34.32 34.97 -14.42
N PRO A 452 -33.42 34.47 -15.30
CA PRO A 452 -32.16 35.14 -15.65
C PRO A 452 -32.31 36.55 -16.23
N GLU A 453 -33.46 36.87 -16.83
CA GLU A 453 -33.74 38.16 -17.46
C GLU A 453 -34.85 38.95 -16.74
N GLN A 454 -35.36 38.44 -15.61
CA GLN A 454 -36.43 39.08 -14.85
C GLN A 454 -36.10 39.07 -13.34
N PRO A 455 -35.50 40.15 -12.80
CA PRO A 455 -35.07 40.24 -11.39
C PRO A 455 -36.20 40.12 -10.36
N PHE A 456 -37.45 40.36 -10.78
CA PHE A 456 -38.66 40.17 -9.97
C PHE A 456 -39.34 38.82 -10.25
N GLY A 457 -38.62 37.89 -10.86
CA GLY A 457 -39.09 36.58 -11.26
C GLY A 457 -38.30 35.46 -10.58
N MET A 458 -39.00 34.36 -10.33
CA MET A 458 -38.42 33.06 -10.03
C MET A 458 -38.81 32.09 -11.13
N ARG A 459 -37.98 31.07 -11.32
CA ARG A 459 -38.22 29.96 -12.22
C ARG A 459 -38.09 28.66 -11.46
N ARG A 460 -39.09 27.79 -11.61
CA ARG A 460 -39.07 26.45 -11.04
C ARG A 460 -39.24 25.42 -12.15
N THR A 461 -38.26 24.53 -12.29
CA THR A 461 -38.28 23.46 -13.31
C THR A 461 -38.42 22.10 -12.65
N ARG A 462 -39.43 21.33 -13.04
CA ARG A 462 -39.61 19.93 -12.64
C ARG A 462 -38.98 19.02 -13.69
N ARG A 463 -37.97 18.27 -13.28
CA ARG A 463 -37.36 17.17 -14.05
C ARG A 463 -37.83 15.82 -13.52
N ALA A 464 -37.87 14.84 -14.41
CA ALA A 464 -38.23 13.47 -14.08
C ALA A 464 -36.99 12.56 -14.08
N GLY A 465 -37.11 11.44 -13.38
CA GLY A 465 -36.13 10.36 -13.36
C GLY A 465 -36.79 9.09 -12.89
N LEU A 466 -36.01 8.04 -12.72
CA LEU A 466 -36.46 6.74 -12.24
C LEU A 466 -35.60 6.33 -11.05
N ARG A 467 -36.24 5.90 -9.97
CA ARG A 467 -35.58 5.20 -8.86
C ARG A 467 -35.77 3.71 -9.06
N ILE A 468 -34.67 2.99 -9.09
CA ILE A 468 -34.61 1.53 -9.24
C ILE A 468 -34.29 0.95 -7.87
N TRP A 469 -35.21 0.16 -7.31
CA TRP A 469 -35.00 -0.56 -6.05
C TRP A 469 -34.38 -1.93 -6.31
N LEU A 470 -33.35 -2.27 -5.54
CA LEU A 470 -32.50 -3.44 -5.70
C LEU A 470 -32.51 -4.27 -4.41
N GLU A 471 -32.63 -5.59 -4.55
CA GLU A 471 -32.51 -6.49 -3.40
C GLU A 471 -31.07 -6.62 -2.92
N ARG A 472 -30.93 -6.90 -1.62
CA ARG A 472 -29.65 -7.28 -0.99
C ARG A 472 -29.28 -8.72 -1.39
N SER A 473 -28.01 -9.09 -1.47
CA SER A 473 -26.81 -8.32 -1.11
C SER A 473 -26.16 -7.59 -2.31
N TRP A 474 -25.49 -6.46 -2.04
CA TRP A 474 -24.67 -5.72 -3.01
C TRP A 474 -23.14 -5.85 -2.74
N PHE A 475 -22.31 -5.34 -3.64
CA PHE A 475 -20.84 -5.40 -3.59
C PHE A 475 -20.26 -6.83 -3.56
N LEU A 476 -20.88 -7.73 -4.33
CA LEU A 476 -20.48 -9.14 -4.41
C LEU A 476 -19.15 -9.34 -5.15
N THR A 477 -18.83 -8.42 -6.06
CA THR A 477 -17.52 -8.34 -6.75
C THR A 477 -16.60 -7.30 -6.15
N GLY A 478 -16.90 -6.83 -4.93
CA GLY A 478 -16.08 -5.87 -4.21
C GLY A 478 -16.59 -4.44 -4.29
N ASP A 479 -15.80 -3.54 -3.73
CA ASP A 479 -16.10 -2.11 -3.67
C ASP A 479 -16.29 -1.51 -5.07
N ASP A 480 -16.92 -0.34 -5.14
CA ASP A 480 -17.19 0.38 -6.39
C ASP A 480 -18.06 -0.39 -7.42
N GLU A 481 -18.67 -1.52 -7.03
CA GLU A 481 -19.69 -2.20 -7.83
C GLU A 481 -20.92 -1.30 -8.04
N ARG A 482 -21.23 -1.05 -9.31
CA ARG A 482 -22.27 -0.11 -9.77
C ARG A 482 -23.44 -0.82 -10.43
N LEU A 483 -24.57 -0.13 -10.48
CA LEU A 483 -25.65 -0.49 -11.38
C LEU A 483 -25.37 0.12 -12.76
N ALA A 484 -25.21 -0.70 -13.78
CA ALA A 484 -25.09 -0.28 -15.16
C ALA A 484 -26.46 -0.06 -15.79
N VAL A 485 -26.68 1.09 -16.43
CA VAL A 485 -27.73 1.26 -17.45
C VAL A 485 -27.10 1.00 -18.81
N VAL A 486 -27.70 0.08 -19.58
CA VAL A 486 -27.17 -0.38 -20.86
C VAL A 486 -27.78 0.45 -21.99
N CYS A 487 -26.93 1.12 -22.76
CA CYS A 487 -27.29 1.96 -23.91
C CYS A 487 -26.77 1.35 -25.22
N ALA A 488 -27.47 1.63 -26.33
CA ALA A 488 -27.02 1.19 -27.64
C ALA A 488 -25.88 2.08 -28.17
N LEU A 489 -25.04 1.50 -29.05
CA LEU A 489 -23.99 2.25 -29.75
C LEU A 489 -24.50 3.06 -30.94
N SER A 490 -25.64 2.69 -31.49
CA SER A 490 -26.22 3.34 -32.67
C SER A 490 -27.75 3.31 -32.59
N THR A 491 -28.39 4.06 -33.50
CA THR A 491 -29.86 4.08 -33.62
C THR A 491 -30.44 2.75 -34.10
N ASP A 492 -29.61 1.88 -34.69
CA ASP A 492 -29.99 0.53 -35.07
C ASP A 492 -29.65 -0.43 -33.92
N ASP A 493 -30.71 -0.95 -33.27
CA ASP A 493 -30.64 -1.96 -32.22
C ASP A 493 -31.02 -3.36 -32.73
N ALA A 494 -31.08 -3.56 -34.04
CA ALA A 494 -31.28 -4.88 -34.64
C ALA A 494 -30.16 -5.84 -34.22
N GLY A 495 -30.53 -7.02 -33.71
CA GLY A 495 -29.58 -8.01 -33.19
C GLY A 495 -29.26 -7.90 -31.70
N LEU A 496 -29.74 -6.87 -31.00
CA LEU A 496 -29.54 -6.72 -29.55
C LEU A 496 -30.65 -7.36 -28.70
N ASP A 497 -31.62 -8.06 -29.31
CA ASP A 497 -32.73 -8.78 -28.64
C ASP A 497 -33.36 -8.03 -27.44
N THR A 498 -33.58 -6.73 -27.58
CA THR A 498 -34.11 -5.85 -26.51
C THR A 498 -33.29 -5.81 -25.20
N ARG A 499 -31.98 -6.06 -25.28
CA ARG A 499 -31.00 -5.96 -24.16
C ARG A 499 -30.34 -4.60 -24.01
N VAL A 500 -30.90 -3.58 -24.65
CA VAL A 500 -30.55 -2.17 -24.45
C VAL A 500 -31.75 -1.41 -23.94
N SER A 501 -31.51 -0.33 -23.20
CA SER A 501 -32.56 0.57 -22.74
C SER A 501 -33.26 1.21 -23.92
N GLN A 502 -34.59 1.17 -23.91
CA GLN A 502 -35.44 1.67 -25.00
C GLN A 502 -36.49 2.63 -24.44
N TRP A 503 -36.94 3.54 -25.29
CA TRP A 503 -38.09 4.38 -25.02
C TRP A 503 -38.99 4.53 -26.25
N GLY A 504 -40.24 4.87 -26.02
CA GLY A 504 -41.24 4.99 -27.07
C GLY A 504 -42.31 6.02 -26.74
N ALA A 505 -42.95 6.55 -27.79
CA ALA A 505 -44.11 7.42 -27.66
C ALA A 505 -45.30 6.64 -27.09
N ASP A 506 -46.14 7.33 -26.32
CA ASP A 506 -47.43 6.80 -25.93
C ASP A 506 -48.39 6.88 -27.14
N PRO A 507 -48.90 5.74 -27.66
CA PRO A 507 -49.67 5.71 -28.89
C PRO A 507 -51.07 6.34 -28.76
N ILE A 508 -51.55 6.61 -27.54
CA ILE A 508 -52.89 7.21 -27.35
C ILE A 508 -52.91 8.72 -27.64
N TRP A 509 -51.73 9.35 -27.68
CA TRP A 509 -51.59 10.80 -27.88
C TRP A 509 -51.11 11.12 -29.29
N ARG A 510 -51.65 12.20 -29.87
CA ARG A 510 -50.95 12.91 -30.94
C ARG A 510 -49.95 13.85 -30.28
N GLN A 511 -48.67 13.56 -30.50
CA GLN A 511 -47.55 14.17 -29.79
C GLN A 511 -46.26 14.05 -30.59
N ARG A 512 -45.20 14.67 -30.07
CA ARG A 512 -43.83 14.33 -30.41
C ARG A 512 -43.32 13.23 -29.47
N GLY A 513 -42.85 12.13 -30.03
CA GLY A 513 -42.18 11.05 -29.30
C GLY A 513 -40.67 11.26 -29.18
N PRO A 514 -39.96 10.35 -28.51
CA PRO A 514 -38.51 10.28 -28.57
C PRO A 514 -38.01 10.14 -30.01
N VAL A 515 -36.86 10.75 -30.32
CA VAL A 515 -36.30 10.78 -31.70
C VAL A 515 -35.83 9.40 -32.15
N THR A 516 -35.28 8.61 -31.22
CA THR A 516 -34.74 7.27 -31.46
C THR A 516 -35.41 6.28 -30.52
N ARG A 517 -35.56 5.02 -30.93
CA ARG A 517 -36.07 3.96 -30.05
C ARG A 517 -35.06 3.52 -28.98
N PRO A 518 -33.81 3.14 -29.33
CA PRO A 518 -32.82 2.85 -28.31
C PRO A 518 -32.35 4.16 -27.66
N MET A 519 -32.10 4.08 -26.35
CA MET A 519 -31.41 5.14 -25.62
C MET A 519 -29.92 5.09 -25.98
N LEU A 520 -29.39 6.26 -26.34
CA LEU A 520 -28.00 6.47 -26.69
C LEU A 520 -27.31 7.27 -25.60
N LEU A 521 -25.98 7.28 -25.63
CA LEU A 521 -25.19 8.15 -24.79
C LEU A 521 -25.40 9.62 -25.19
N GLU A 522 -25.78 10.43 -24.21
CA GLU A 522 -26.02 11.86 -24.38
C GLU A 522 -24.72 12.67 -24.23
N LEU A 523 -24.65 13.82 -24.89
CA LEU A 523 -23.50 14.73 -24.79
C LEU A 523 -23.24 15.18 -23.35
N ASP A 524 -24.30 15.44 -22.58
CA ASP A 524 -24.19 15.83 -21.17
C ASP A 524 -23.52 14.74 -20.34
N HIS A 525 -23.86 13.46 -20.58
CA HIS A 525 -23.18 12.34 -19.94
C HIS A 525 -21.70 12.26 -20.35
N LEU A 526 -21.38 12.48 -21.62
CA LEU A 526 -19.99 12.51 -22.10
C LEU A 526 -19.17 13.63 -21.46
N LEU A 527 -19.73 14.84 -21.39
CA LEU A 527 -19.07 15.99 -20.77
C LEU A 527 -18.85 15.76 -19.28
N HIS A 528 -19.85 15.25 -18.57
CA HIS A 528 -19.76 14.93 -17.15
C HIS A 528 -18.70 13.86 -16.87
N LEU A 529 -18.77 12.73 -17.57
CA LEU A 529 -17.87 11.60 -17.36
C LEU A 529 -16.45 11.83 -17.89
N GLY A 530 -16.28 12.77 -18.83
CA GLY A 530 -14.99 13.24 -19.31
C GLY A 530 -14.34 14.30 -18.42
N GLY A 531 -15.01 14.76 -17.36
CA GLY A 531 -14.52 15.82 -16.48
C GLY A 531 -14.57 17.23 -17.09
N PHE A 532 -15.28 17.41 -18.20
CA PHE A 532 -15.55 18.73 -18.79
C PHE A 532 -16.73 19.44 -18.11
N ASP A 533 -17.55 18.71 -17.36
CA ASP A 533 -18.63 19.23 -16.52
C ASP A 533 -18.55 18.63 -15.10
N ASP A 534 -17.99 19.41 -14.17
CA ASP A 534 -17.78 19.05 -12.76
C ASP A 534 -18.96 19.41 -11.85
N ARG A 535 -20.04 19.98 -12.42
CA ARG A 535 -21.24 20.32 -11.63
C ARG A 535 -21.81 19.06 -11.01
N ASP A 536 -22.14 19.15 -9.72
CA ASP A 536 -22.84 18.08 -9.02
C ASP A 536 -24.25 17.93 -9.62
N ARG A 537 -24.44 16.81 -10.33
CA ARG A 537 -25.71 16.46 -10.96
C ARG A 537 -26.20 15.15 -10.33
N PRO A 538 -27.16 15.20 -9.40
CA PRO A 538 -27.65 13.99 -8.77
C PRO A 538 -28.37 13.10 -9.77
N ALA A 539 -28.32 11.79 -9.53
CA ALA A 539 -28.87 10.78 -10.44
C ALA A 539 -28.20 10.75 -11.83
N TYR A 540 -26.96 11.25 -11.95
CA TYR A 540 -26.13 11.06 -13.14
C TYR A 540 -25.18 9.88 -12.98
N PRO A 541 -24.69 9.32 -14.10
CA PRO A 541 -23.72 8.24 -14.07
C PRO A 541 -22.37 8.71 -13.49
N VAL A 542 -21.65 7.77 -12.90
CA VAL A 542 -20.32 7.95 -12.32
C VAL A 542 -19.29 7.06 -13.04
N GLY A 543 -18.09 7.61 -13.24
CA GLY A 543 -16.95 6.96 -13.89
C GLY A 543 -17.05 6.84 -15.41
N ALA A 544 -15.91 6.58 -16.05
CA ALA A 544 -15.80 6.60 -17.50
C ALA A 544 -16.79 5.64 -18.19
N VAL A 545 -17.41 6.11 -19.28
CA VAL A 545 -18.20 5.27 -20.18
C VAL A 545 -17.31 4.20 -20.79
N ARG A 546 -17.77 2.96 -20.79
CA ARG A 546 -17.09 1.85 -21.45
C ARG A 546 -17.98 1.18 -22.47
N SER A 547 -17.37 0.78 -23.57
CA SER A 547 -17.96 -0.17 -24.51
C SER A 547 -17.60 -1.58 -24.05
N LEU A 548 -18.61 -2.35 -23.66
CA LEU A 548 -18.44 -3.70 -23.12
C LEU A 548 -19.28 -4.71 -23.92
N PRO A 549 -18.80 -5.95 -24.09
CA PRO A 549 -19.59 -7.00 -24.73
C PRO A 549 -20.74 -7.46 -23.82
N LEU A 550 -21.93 -7.66 -24.40
CA LEU A 550 -23.03 -8.36 -23.73
C LEU A 550 -22.72 -9.85 -23.63
N VAL A 551 -22.83 -10.41 -22.44
CA VAL A 551 -22.46 -11.82 -22.20
C VAL A 551 -23.59 -12.80 -22.38
N ASP A 552 -24.83 -12.31 -22.43
CA ASP A 552 -26.07 -13.08 -22.53
C ASP A 552 -26.64 -13.15 -23.96
N ILE A 553 -25.88 -12.67 -24.96
CA ILE A 553 -26.24 -12.75 -26.39
C ILE A 553 -25.10 -13.43 -27.17
N GLU A 554 -25.46 -14.34 -28.06
CA GLU A 554 -24.54 -14.95 -29.03
C GLU A 554 -23.85 -13.87 -29.90
N GLY A 555 -22.56 -14.01 -30.13
CA GLY A 555 -21.76 -13.00 -30.85
C GLY A 555 -21.31 -11.81 -30.00
N GLN A 556 -21.75 -11.72 -28.73
CA GLN A 556 -21.27 -10.75 -27.74
C GLN A 556 -21.20 -9.29 -28.25
N PRO A 557 -22.32 -8.74 -28.77
CA PRO A 557 -22.33 -7.40 -29.32
C PRO A 557 -21.92 -6.37 -28.26
N SER A 558 -21.21 -5.34 -28.68
CA SER A 558 -20.77 -4.26 -27.79
C SER A 558 -21.91 -3.29 -27.49
N VAL A 559 -21.97 -2.83 -26.24
CA VAL A 559 -22.93 -1.82 -25.75
C VAL A 559 -22.21 -0.76 -24.93
N GLN A 560 -22.82 0.41 -24.78
CA GLN A 560 -22.32 1.42 -23.85
C GLN A 560 -22.91 1.21 -22.47
N VAL A 561 -22.05 1.28 -21.46
CA VAL A 561 -22.44 1.10 -20.07
C VAL A 561 -22.26 2.41 -19.30
N LEU A 562 -23.37 2.88 -18.72
CA LEU A 562 -23.41 4.01 -17.79
C LEU A 562 -23.51 3.46 -16.36
N GLY A 563 -22.45 3.58 -15.57
CA GLY A 563 -22.43 3.10 -14.18
C GLY A 563 -23.02 4.10 -13.22
N TYR A 564 -23.88 3.68 -12.30
CA TYR A 564 -24.47 4.50 -11.25
C TYR A 564 -24.14 3.90 -9.88
N ALA A 565 -23.80 4.77 -8.92
CA ALA A 565 -23.49 4.34 -7.56
C ALA A 565 -24.79 4.00 -6.81
N PRO A 566 -24.92 2.78 -6.25
CA PRO A 566 -26.07 2.41 -5.44
C PRO A 566 -26.01 3.11 -4.07
N GLN A 567 -27.18 3.43 -3.52
CA GLN A 567 -27.35 4.04 -2.20
C GLN A 567 -28.23 3.16 -1.34
N TYR A 568 -27.96 3.09 -0.04
CA TYR A 568 -28.74 2.27 0.88
C TYR A 568 -29.86 3.10 1.52
N ASP A 569 -31.08 2.55 1.55
CA ASP A 569 -32.22 3.14 2.24
C ASP A 569 -32.50 2.35 3.52
N GLU A 570 -32.24 2.97 4.68
CA GLU A 570 -32.43 2.34 5.99
C GLU A 570 -33.90 2.07 6.32
N THR A 571 -34.84 2.77 5.69
CA THR A 571 -36.28 2.60 5.98
C THR A 571 -36.86 1.38 5.27
N ARG A 572 -36.42 1.13 4.03
CA ARG A 572 -36.84 -0.02 3.23
C ARG A 572 -35.90 -1.22 3.33
N GLU A 573 -34.72 -1.03 3.92
CA GLU A 573 -33.64 -2.02 4.00
C GLU A 573 -33.21 -2.53 2.61
N LEU A 574 -33.21 -1.65 1.61
CA LEU A 574 -32.90 -1.95 0.21
C LEU A 574 -31.84 -1.01 -0.35
N TRP A 575 -31.15 -1.47 -1.38
CA TRP A 575 -30.35 -0.60 -2.23
C TRP A 575 -31.23 0.08 -3.26
N TYR A 576 -30.88 1.29 -3.67
CA TYR A 576 -31.52 1.97 -4.78
C TYR A 576 -30.53 2.73 -5.64
N THR A 577 -30.95 3.00 -6.86
CA THR A 577 -30.22 3.85 -7.80
C THR A 577 -31.19 4.81 -8.46
N ASP A 578 -30.86 6.09 -8.42
CA ASP A 578 -31.60 7.13 -9.14
C ASP A 578 -30.96 7.36 -10.50
N VAL A 579 -31.77 7.33 -11.54
CA VAL A 579 -31.38 7.56 -12.94
C VAL A 579 -32.17 8.77 -13.45
N ALA A 580 -31.47 9.86 -13.72
CA ALA A 580 -32.04 11.01 -14.40
C ALA A 580 -32.36 10.63 -15.86
N VAL A 581 -33.55 11.02 -16.32
CA VAL A 581 -33.96 10.79 -17.71
C VAL A 581 -34.43 12.12 -18.27
N ASP A 582 -33.81 12.56 -19.37
CA ASP A 582 -34.27 13.75 -20.10
C ASP A 582 -35.09 13.32 -21.33
N PRO A 583 -36.43 13.36 -21.27
CA PRO A 583 -37.27 13.05 -22.42
C PRO A 583 -37.25 14.15 -23.49
N GLY A 584 -36.58 15.28 -23.26
CA GLY A 584 -36.62 16.45 -24.13
C GLY A 584 -38.06 16.91 -24.37
N SER A 585 -38.46 16.95 -25.65
CA SER A 585 -39.82 17.30 -26.06
C SER A 585 -40.81 16.13 -26.04
N ALA A 586 -40.41 14.93 -25.62
CA ALA A 586 -41.30 13.79 -25.63
C ALA A 586 -42.38 13.92 -24.54
N PHE A 587 -43.64 13.81 -24.94
CA PHE A 587 -44.78 13.83 -24.03
C PHE A 587 -45.06 12.39 -23.54
N TRP A 588 -45.08 12.18 -22.22
CA TRP A 588 -45.37 10.89 -21.57
C TRP A 588 -44.70 9.63 -22.19
N PRO A 589 -43.39 9.64 -22.50
CA PRO A 589 -42.76 8.47 -23.11
C PRO A 589 -42.73 7.30 -22.13
N PHE A 590 -42.91 6.09 -22.68
CA PHE A 590 -42.64 4.85 -21.97
C PHE A 590 -41.16 4.53 -22.08
N VAL A 591 -40.48 4.41 -20.94
CA VAL A 591 -39.09 3.98 -20.86
C VAL A 591 -39.05 2.55 -20.33
N ARG A 592 -38.19 1.74 -20.93
CA ARG A 592 -37.87 0.40 -20.48
C ARG A 592 -36.36 0.26 -20.38
N LEU A 593 -35.84 0.44 -19.18
CA LEU A 593 -34.41 0.34 -18.95
C LEU A 593 -33.96 -1.13 -19.00
N VAL A 594 -32.72 -1.32 -19.42
CA VAL A 594 -31.99 -2.57 -19.23
C VAL A 594 -30.80 -2.28 -18.35
N VAL A 595 -30.66 -3.06 -17.28
CA VAL A 595 -29.63 -2.87 -16.26
C VAL A 595 -28.80 -4.12 -16.03
N ALA A 596 -27.59 -3.93 -15.54
CA ALA A 596 -26.66 -4.99 -15.15
C ALA A 596 -25.86 -4.57 -13.91
N ARG A 597 -25.22 -5.50 -13.21
CA ARG A 597 -24.16 -5.16 -12.27
C ARG A 597 -22.87 -4.92 -13.03
N TYR A 598 -22.13 -3.90 -12.64
CA TYR A 598 -20.92 -3.47 -13.32
C TYR A 598 -19.81 -3.20 -12.32
N GLN A 599 -18.67 -3.88 -12.50
CA GLN A 599 -17.44 -3.66 -11.76
C GLN A 599 -16.41 -3.00 -12.69
N PRO A 600 -16.16 -1.69 -12.56
CA PRO A 600 -15.18 -0.96 -13.37
C PRO A 600 -13.78 -1.60 -13.30
N ASP A 601 -13.37 -2.00 -12.10
CA ASP A 601 -12.05 -2.56 -11.82
C ASP A 601 -12.15 -4.09 -11.74
N SER A 602 -12.22 -4.72 -12.91
CA SER A 602 -12.31 -6.17 -13.07
C SER A 602 -11.29 -6.67 -14.08
N VAL A 603 -10.91 -7.94 -13.98
CA VAL A 603 -10.17 -8.65 -15.04
C VAL A 603 -10.95 -8.53 -16.35
N ASN A 604 -10.23 -8.31 -17.46
CA ASN A 604 -10.82 -8.09 -18.78
C ASN A 604 -11.85 -9.17 -19.13
N GLY A 605 -13.02 -8.74 -19.59
CA GLY A 605 -14.14 -9.61 -19.95
C GLY A 605 -15.10 -9.94 -18.80
N LEU A 606 -14.75 -9.60 -17.54
CA LEU A 606 -15.58 -9.90 -16.36
C LEU A 606 -16.32 -8.70 -15.79
N HIS A 607 -16.22 -7.52 -16.41
CA HIS A 607 -16.80 -6.27 -15.88
C HIS A 607 -18.32 -6.27 -15.70
N LEU A 608 -19.06 -6.94 -16.60
CA LEU A 608 -20.52 -6.80 -16.71
C LEU A 608 -21.23 -8.12 -16.41
N SER A 609 -22.30 -8.08 -15.62
CA SER A 609 -23.20 -9.22 -15.41
C SER A 609 -24.10 -9.48 -16.64
N PRO A 610 -24.82 -10.62 -16.69
CA PRO A 610 -26.00 -10.74 -17.54
C PRO A 610 -27.00 -9.62 -17.26
N THR A 611 -27.75 -9.22 -18.28
CA THR A 611 -28.66 -8.08 -18.19
C THR A 611 -30.04 -8.44 -17.63
N VAL A 612 -30.71 -7.44 -17.06
CA VAL A 612 -32.09 -7.48 -16.57
C VAL A 612 -32.88 -6.39 -17.27
N ARG A 613 -33.95 -6.78 -17.94
CA ARG A 613 -34.88 -5.83 -18.54
C ARG A 613 -35.96 -5.47 -17.53
N LEU A 614 -36.13 -4.18 -17.27
CA LEU A 614 -37.10 -3.68 -16.31
C LEU A 614 -38.52 -3.64 -16.90
N ASP A 615 -39.49 -3.39 -16.04
CA ASP A 615 -40.85 -3.04 -16.44
C ASP A 615 -40.92 -1.65 -17.06
N TYR A 616 -41.99 -1.39 -17.80
CA TYR A 616 -42.23 -0.08 -18.38
C TYR A 616 -42.52 0.93 -17.29
N ALA A 617 -41.78 2.05 -17.30
CA ALA A 617 -42.06 3.21 -16.49
C ALA A 617 -42.42 4.39 -17.40
N GLN A 618 -43.45 5.14 -17.04
CA GLN A 618 -43.83 6.33 -17.78
C GLN A 618 -43.10 7.54 -17.19
N VAL A 619 -42.37 8.26 -18.03
CA VAL A 619 -41.66 9.48 -17.63
C VAL A 619 -42.60 10.66 -17.78
N VAL A 620 -42.81 11.39 -16.69
CA VAL A 620 -43.71 12.55 -16.68
C VAL A 620 -43.05 13.69 -17.47
N PRO A 621 -43.79 14.43 -18.31
CA PRO A 621 -43.23 15.53 -19.08
C PRO A 621 -42.69 16.64 -18.18
N ALA A 622 -41.56 17.22 -18.59
CA ALA A 622 -40.93 18.34 -17.90
C ALA A 622 -41.85 19.57 -17.91
N ARG A 623 -41.77 20.37 -16.84
CA ARG A 623 -42.51 21.63 -16.71
C ARG A 623 -41.61 22.70 -16.14
N THR A 624 -41.71 23.89 -16.70
CA THR A 624 -41.08 25.10 -16.16
C THR A 624 -42.18 26.08 -15.80
N ALA A 625 -42.27 26.43 -14.52
CA ALA A 625 -43.15 27.48 -14.04
C ALA A 625 -42.33 28.72 -13.66
N THR A 626 -42.72 29.87 -14.18
CA THR A 626 -42.15 31.17 -13.83
C THR A 626 -43.21 31.96 -13.06
N LEU A 627 -42.86 32.44 -11.87
CA LEU A 627 -43.68 33.36 -11.08
C LEU A 627 -42.93 34.68 -10.99
N SER A 628 -43.58 35.76 -11.40
CA SER A 628 -42.98 37.08 -11.36
C SER A 628 -43.91 38.16 -10.81
N ARG A 629 -43.31 39.26 -10.34
CA ARG A 629 -44.01 40.39 -9.74
C ARG A 629 -43.84 41.64 -10.61
N PRO A 630 -44.65 41.80 -11.67
CA PRO A 630 -44.55 42.97 -12.55
C PRO A 630 -45.12 44.27 -11.94
N ALA A 631 -45.99 44.18 -10.93
CA ALA A 631 -46.59 45.34 -10.25
C ALA A 631 -46.92 45.03 -8.78
N VAL A 632 -47.15 46.04 -7.93
CA VAL A 632 -47.41 45.86 -6.49
C VAL A 632 -48.63 44.97 -6.22
N ASP A 633 -49.66 45.09 -7.05
CA ASP A 633 -50.97 44.43 -6.95
C ASP A 633 -51.12 43.22 -7.87
N ARG A 634 -50.04 42.76 -8.53
CA ARG A 634 -50.15 41.71 -9.55
C ARG A 634 -48.98 40.72 -9.56
N ALA A 635 -49.30 39.43 -9.58
CA ALA A 635 -48.34 38.36 -9.86
C ALA A 635 -48.63 37.74 -11.23
N HIS A 636 -47.60 37.56 -12.05
CA HIS A 636 -47.69 36.95 -13.38
C HIS A 636 -47.11 35.55 -13.34
N VAL A 637 -47.88 34.57 -13.81
CA VAL A 637 -47.52 33.15 -13.83
C VAL A 637 -47.42 32.69 -15.27
N VAL A 638 -46.33 31.99 -15.59
CA VAL A 638 -46.16 31.29 -16.88
C VAL A 638 -45.83 29.83 -16.58
N VAL A 639 -46.47 28.90 -17.29
CA VAL A 639 -46.14 27.46 -17.25
C VAL A 639 -45.85 27.02 -18.66
N SER A 640 -44.73 26.33 -18.88
CA SER A 640 -44.37 25.81 -20.20
C SER A 640 -43.82 24.39 -20.15
N GLY A 641 -43.97 23.66 -21.25
CA GLY A 641 -43.40 22.32 -21.41
C GLY A 641 -44.01 21.51 -22.56
N PRO A 642 -43.59 20.24 -22.74
CA PRO A 642 -44.10 19.36 -23.79
C PRO A 642 -45.57 19.02 -23.59
N VAL A 643 -46.31 18.93 -24.70
CA VAL A 643 -47.74 18.61 -24.71
C VAL A 643 -48.09 17.60 -25.80
N GLY A 644 -49.23 16.94 -25.58
CA GLY A 644 -49.93 16.16 -26.58
C GLY A 644 -51.44 16.30 -26.37
N TYR A 645 -52.21 15.89 -27.35
CA TYR A 645 -53.68 15.85 -27.25
C TYR A 645 -54.20 14.51 -27.76
N HIS A 646 -55.30 14.05 -27.18
CA HIS A 646 -55.89 12.78 -27.55
C HIS A 646 -56.62 12.96 -28.89
N PRO A 647 -56.33 12.17 -29.94
CA PRO A 647 -56.94 12.35 -31.27
C PRO A 647 -58.47 12.32 -31.25
N ALA A 648 -59.08 11.53 -30.36
CA ALA A 648 -60.55 11.47 -30.26
C ALA A 648 -61.21 12.77 -29.75
N TRP A 649 -60.43 13.70 -29.22
CA TRP A 649 -60.85 15.06 -28.82
C TRP A 649 -60.51 16.12 -29.86
N ALA A 650 -59.90 15.74 -30.99
CA ALA A 650 -59.56 16.68 -32.04
C ALA A 650 -60.85 17.23 -32.66
N SER A 651 -61.10 18.53 -32.47
CA SER A 651 -62.22 19.25 -33.06
C SER A 651 -61.77 20.23 -34.15
N SER A 652 -60.46 20.36 -34.34
CA SER A 652 -59.80 21.21 -35.32
C SER A 652 -58.60 20.49 -35.94
N ASP A 653 -58.23 20.87 -37.15
CA ASP A 653 -56.94 20.46 -37.75
C ASP A 653 -55.75 21.18 -37.09
N GLU A 654 -56.00 22.28 -36.37
CA GLU A 654 -54.98 23.04 -35.66
C GLU A 654 -54.67 22.41 -34.29
N ALA A 655 -53.42 21.94 -34.11
CA ALA A 655 -52.97 21.29 -32.89
C ALA A 655 -53.11 22.19 -31.65
N LYS A 656 -52.83 23.50 -31.76
CA LYS A 656 -53.00 24.48 -30.69
C LYS A 656 -54.43 24.51 -30.15
N ALA A 657 -55.43 24.51 -31.03
CA ALA A 657 -56.84 24.51 -30.63
C ALA A 657 -57.22 23.24 -29.88
N ASN A 658 -56.69 22.08 -30.30
CA ASN A 658 -56.94 20.81 -29.62
C ASN A 658 -56.24 20.73 -28.25
N VAL A 659 -55.05 21.31 -28.10
CA VAL A 659 -54.38 21.44 -26.79
C VAL A 659 -55.19 22.34 -25.86
N ALA A 660 -55.72 23.47 -26.37
CA ALA A 660 -56.50 24.41 -25.56
C ALA A 660 -57.78 23.81 -24.95
N VAL A 661 -58.42 22.84 -25.62
CA VAL A 661 -59.64 22.18 -25.12
C VAL A 661 -59.37 20.91 -24.31
N THR A 662 -58.15 20.38 -24.35
CA THR A 662 -57.77 19.14 -23.63
C THR A 662 -56.92 19.41 -22.38
N ARG A 663 -56.55 20.68 -22.13
CA ARG A 663 -55.69 21.10 -21.02
C ARG A 663 -56.29 22.29 -20.32
N VAL A 664 -56.28 22.27 -18.99
CA VAL A 664 -56.64 23.42 -18.16
C VAL A 664 -55.53 23.64 -17.15
N VAL A 665 -54.93 24.83 -17.16
CA VAL A 665 -53.93 25.23 -16.18
C VAL A 665 -54.55 26.28 -15.26
N VAL A 666 -54.45 26.07 -13.95
CA VAL A 666 -55.04 26.93 -12.94
C VAL A 666 -53.95 27.39 -11.97
N ALA A 667 -53.89 28.69 -11.70
CA ALA A 667 -53.07 29.25 -10.64
C ALA A 667 -53.98 29.76 -9.50
N ARG A 668 -53.62 29.46 -8.25
CA ARG A 668 -54.34 29.90 -7.05
C ARG A 668 -53.41 30.65 -6.13
N LEU A 669 -53.81 31.87 -5.75
CA LEU A 669 -53.17 32.60 -4.67
C LEU A 669 -53.70 32.05 -3.34
N GLU A 670 -52.80 31.56 -2.51
CA GLU A 670 -53.12 30.97 -1.22
C GLU A 670 -52.46 31.74 -0.07
N ARG A 671 -53.19 31.89 1.02
CA ARG A 671 -52.73 32.50 2.26
C ARG A 671 -52.60 31.45 3.35
N ARG A 672 -51.53 31.53 4.15
CA ARG A 672 -51.31 30.64 5.29
C ARG A 672 -52.08 31.11 6.53
N ASN A 673 -52.80 30.19 7.17
CA ASN A 673 -53.29 30.34 8.53
C ASN A 673 -52.19 29.92 9.51
N PRO A 674 -51.61 30.85 10.30
CA PRO A 674 -50.50 30.55 11.20
C PRO A 674 -50.87 29.60 12.35
N SER A 675 -52.16 29.40 12.61
CA SER A 675 -52.65 28.51 13.67
C SER A 675 -52.60 27.02 13.26
N VAL A 676 -52.48 26.72 11.97
CA VAL A 676 -52.44 25.36 11.43
C VAL A 676 -51.05 25.08 10.88
N ARG A 677 -50.34 24.12 11.48
CA ARG A 677 -48.94 23.83 11.14
C ARG A 677 -48.78 22.96 9.89
N SER A 678 -49.79 22.20 9.49
CA SER A 678 -49.77 21.34 8.29
C SER A 678 -50.20 22.09 7.02
N ASP A 679 -50.09 21.43 5.86
CA ASP A 679 -50.54 21.98 4.56
C ASP A 679 -52.04 22.26 4.49
N LEU A 680 -52.83 21.78 5.46
CA LEU A 680 -54.25 22.14 5.62
C LEU A 680 -54.44 23.59 6.06
N GLY A 681 -53.37 24.30 6.43
CA GLY A 681 -53.40 25.70 6.82
C GLY A 681 -53.50 26.69 5.67
N TRP A 682 -53.44 26.25 4.42
CA TRP A 682 -53.50 27.14 3.25
C TRP A 682 -54.94 27.33 2.76
N THR A 683 -55.36 28.58 2.59
CA THR A 683 -56.69 28.94 2.08
C THR A 683 -56.58 29.70 0.77
N VAL A 684 -57.36 29.29 -0.23
CA VAL A 684 -57.42 29.95 -1.55
C VAL A 684 -58.10 31.30 -1.42
N GLU A 685 -57.40 32.36 -1.82
CA GLU A 685 -57.90 33.74 -1.84
C GLU A 685 -58.35 34.14 -3.24
N ARG A 686 -57.61 33.71 -4.27
CA ARG A 686 -57.90 33.98 -5.69
C ARG A 686 -57.55 32.78 -6.55
N THR A 687 -58.26 32.64 -7.66
CA THR A 687 -58.05 31.61 -8.67
C THR A 687 -58.05 32.27 -10.04
N ALA A 688 -57.08 31.94 -10.88
CA ALA A 688 -57.02 32.33 -12.29
C ALA A 688 -56.80 31.08 -13.15
N VAL A 689 -57.51 31.00 -14.28
CA VAL A 689 -57.22 30.01 -15.32
C VAL A 689 -56.20 30.63 -16.25
N LEU A 690 -55.08 29.95 -16.50
CA LEU A 690 -54.02 30.45 -17.37
C LEU A 690 -54.39 30.17 -18.83
N GLU A 691 -54.28 31.20 -19.67
CA GLU A 691 -54.60 31.13 -21.10
C GLU A 691 -53.43 30.54 -21.88
N LEU A 692 -53.72 29.73 -22.91
CA LEU A 692 -52.71 29.18 -23.81
C LEU A 692 -52.14 30.28 -24.72
N ALA A 693 -51.02 30.87 -24.32
CA ALA A 693 -50.36 31.95 -25.04
C ALA A 693 -49.67 31.46 -26.32
N GLY A 694 -48.85 30.41 -26.19
CA GLY A 694 -47.95 29.94 -27.25
C GLY A 694 -48.02 28.44 -27.47
N PHE A 695 -47.80 28.01 -28.72
CA PHE A 695 -47.62 26.62 -29.12
C PHE A 695 -46.59 26.55 -30.25
N ASP A 696 -45.61 25.66 -30.12
CA ASP A 696 -44.61 25.40 -31.17
C ASP A 696 -44.87 24.01 -31.78
N ASP A 697 -45.31 24.00 -33.04
CA ASP A 697 -45.59 22.78 -33.82
C ASP A 697 -44.33 21.90 -34.04
N THR A 698 -43.13 22.48 -33.96
CA THR A 698 -41.88 21.75 -34.16
C THR A 698 -41.54 20.98 -32.89
N THR A 699 -41.45 21.66 -31.75
CA THR A 699 -41.07 21.05 -30.47
C THR A 699 -42.25 20.45 -29.72
N TRP A 700 -43.49 20.66 -30.15
CA TRP A 700 -44.70 20.25 -29.43
C TRP A 700 -44.72 20.76 -27.98
N THR A 701 -44.27 22.00 -27.80
CA THR A 701 -44.27 22.68 -26.51
C THR A 701 -45.35 23.75 -26.46
N ALA A 702 -45.98 23.90 -25.31
CA ALA A 702 -46.99 24.91 -25.05
C ALA A 702 -46.56 25.81 -23.90
N ALA A 703 -47.07 27.05 -23.89
CA ALA A 703 -46.92 27.98 -22.79
C ALA A 703 -48.28 28.59 -22.42
N TRP A 704 -48.65 28.46 -21.15
CA TRP A 704 -49.81 29.09 -20.55
C TRP A 704 -49.38 30.25 -19.66
N HIS A 705 -50.15 31.33 -19.65
CA HIS A 705 -49.87 32.47 -18.78
C HIS A 705 -51.13 33.10 -18.21
N GLY A 706 -50.97 33.86 -17.13
CA GLY A 706 -52.06 34.60 -16.52
C GLY A 706 -51.62 35.44 -15.35
N ASP A 707 -52.45 36.42 -15.00
CA ASP A 707 -52.22 37.35 -13.91
C ASP A 707 -53.11 37.02 -12.71
N LEU A 708 -52.54 37.08 -11.51
CA LEU A 708 -53.24 37.00 -10.23
C LEU A 708 -53.21 38.38 -9.55
N GLU A 709 -54.39 38.92 -9.26
CA GLU A 709 -54.53 40.10 -8.42
C GLU A 709 -54.14 39.80 -6.98
N LEU A 710 -53.31 40.65 -6.39
CA LEU A 710 -52.81 40.51 -5.03
C LEU A 710 -53.48 41.51 -4.08
N PRO A 711 -53.73 41.12 -2.81
CA PRO A 711 -54.20 42.05 -1.80
C PRO A 711 -53.12 43.07 -1.41
N ALA A 712 -53.57 44.21 -0.87
CA ALA A 712 -52.68 45.23 -0.35
C ALA A 712 -51.82 44.71 0.82
N GLY A 713 -50.59 45.23 0.94
CA GLY A 713 -49.67 44.91 2.04
C GLY A 713 -48.64 43.84 1.73
N ILE A 714 -48.63 43.25 0.52
CA ILE A 714 -47.56 42.37 0.06
C ILE A 714 -46.47 43.22 -0.62
N ALA A 715 -45.26 43.20 -0.07
CA ALA A 715 -44.14 43.97 -0.61
C ALA A 715 -43.78 43.50 -2.05
N LEU A 716 -43.46 44.45 -2.93
CA LEU A 716 -42.96 44.16 -4.27
C LEU A 716 -41.49 43.74 -4.18
N ARG A 717 -41.24 42.42 -4.26
CA ARG A 717 -39.90 41.81 -4.22
C ARG A 717 -39.86 40.62 -5.16
N GLN A 718 -38.67 40.06 -5.35
CA GLN A 718 -38.52 38.78 -6.02
C GLN A 718 -39.27 37.69 -5.22
N PRO A 719 -40.07 36.84 -5.88
CA PRO A 719 -40.74 35.74 -5.20
C PRO A 719 -39.77 34.72 -4.62
N GLY A 720 -40.19 34.03 -3.55
CA GLY A 720 -39.53 32.82 -3.03
C GLY A 720 -39.35 32.76 -1.53
N GLU A 721 -39.54 33.88 -0.84
CA GLU A 721 -39.25 34.00 0.59
C GLU A 721 -40.52 34.11 1.45
N SER A 722 -41.69 34.37 0.85
CA SER A 722 -42.92 34.54 1.61
C SER A 722 -43.32 33.24 2.33
N LYS A 723 -43.57 33.35 3.64
CA LYS A 723 -44.10 32.26 4.48
C LYS A 723 -45.62 32.27 4.60
N ASP A 724 -46.23 33.38 4.20
CA ASP A 724 -47.66 33.67 4.39
C ASP A 724 -48.45 33.59 3.09
N TRP A 725 -47.77 33.69 1.94
CA TRP A 725 -48.38 33.71 0.61
C TRP A 725 -47.65 32.77 -0.34
N ARG A 726 -48.42 31.96 -1.07
CA ARG A 726 -47.90 31.14 -2.17
C ARG A 726 -48.86 31.14 -3.34
N VAL A 727 -48.34 30.81 -4.52
CA VAL A 727 -49.12 30.52 -5.72
C VAL A 727 -49.05 29.01 -5.97
N THR A 728 -50.19 28.33 -5.93
CA THR A 728 -50.32 26.93 -6.33
C THR A 728 -50.71 26.86 -7.79
N VAL A 729 -49.98 26.09 -8.59
CA VAL A 729 -50.23 25.91 -10.02
C VAL A 729 -50.57 24.45 -10.27
N GLU A 730 -51.70 24.20 -10.94
CA GLU A 730 -52.16 22.86 -11.31
C GLU A 730 -52.47 22.79 -12.80
N GLU A 731 -51.93 21.79 -13.49
CA GLU A 731 -52.34 21.42 -14.85
C GLU A 731 -53.19 20.16 -14.82
N PHE A 732 -54.38 20.27 -15.40
CA PHE A 732 -55.32 19.20 -15.60
C PHE A 732 -55.34 18.80 -17.07
N GLU A 733 -55.14 17.51 -17.31
CA GLU A 733 -55.46 16.84 -18.55
C GLU A 733 -56.92 16.39 -18.54
N LEU A 734 -57.68 16.74 -19.58
CA LEU A 734 -59.07 16.34 -19.71
C LEU A 734 -59.16 15.04 -20.53
N LEU A 735 -59.59 13.96 -19.88
CA LEU A 735 -59.82 12.66 -20.49
C LEU A 735 -61.32 12.43 -20.74
N ARG A 736 -61.67 11.57 -21.70
CA ARG A 736 -63.06 11.10 -21.86
C ARG A 736 -63.35 10.10 -20.74
N GLY A 737 -64.31 10.43 -19.89
CA GLY A 737 -64.88 9.52 -18.92
C GLY A 737 -66.01 8.68 -19.52
N ASP A 738 -66.39 7.63 -18.81
CA ASP A 738 -67.51 6.78 -19.22
C ASP A 738 -68.84 7.58 -19.19
N ALA A 739 -69.75 7.25 -20.11
CA ALA A 739 -71.09 7.79 -20.06
C ALA A 739 -71.84 7.19 -18.85
N THR A 740 -72.48 8.03 -18.03
CA THR A 740 -73.23 7.58 -16.85
C THR A 740 -74.57 6.89 -17.19
N GLY A 741 -74.80 6.57 -18.47
CA GLY A 741 -75.99 5.91 -19.01
C GLY A 741 -75.99 5.90 -20.55
N PRO A 742 -76.86 5.10 -21.20
CA PRO A 742 -76.87 4.91 -22.65
C PRO A 742 -77.17 6.16 -23.48
N ASP A 743 -77.84 7.17 -22.91
CA ASP A 743 -78.17 8.45 -23.56
C ASP A 743 -77.41 9.66 -22.97
N ALA A 744 -76.49 9.43 -22.03
CA ALA A 744 -75.71 10.51 -21.43
C ALA A 744 -74.46 10.81 -22.28
N PRO A 745 -74.08 12.09 -22.51
CA PRO A 745 -72.80 12.39 -23.13
C PRO A 745 -71.66 11.82 -22.28
N ALA A 746 -70.61 11.34 -22.93
CA ALA A 746 -69.39 10.89 -22.24
C ALA A 746 -68.89 12.00 -21.30
N GLY A 747 -68.60 11.65 -20.05
CA GLY A 747 -68.10 12.59 -19.05
C GLY A 747 -66.71 13.12 -19.41
N VAL A 748 -66.26 14.14 -18.69
CA VAL A 748 -64.88 14.60 -18.73
C VAL A 748 -64.24 14.32 -17.39
N GLU A 749 -63.16 13.54 -17.39
CA GLU A 749 -62.41 13.22 -16.18
C GLU A 749 -61.08 13.98 -16.18
N PRO A 750 -60.88 14.91 -15.24
CA PRO A 750 -59.63 15.64 -15.13
C PRO A 750 -58.56 14.80 -14.41
N ARG A 751 -57.37 14.69 -15.01
CA ARG A 751 -56.17 14.09 -14.43
C ARG A 751 -55.13 15.16 -14.15
N VAL A 752 -54.67 15.28 -12.91
CA VAL A 752 -53.57 16.20 -12.57
C VAL A 752 -52.27 15.65 -13.14
N ILE A 753 -51.55 16.45 -13.94
CA ILE A 753 -50.26 16.07 -14.53
C ILE A 753 -49.10 16.95 -14.05
N TYR A 754 -49.40 18.13 -13.52
CA TYR A 754 -48.43 19.02 -12.90
C TYR A 754 -49.03 19.72 -11.68
N ALA A 755 -48.44 19.39 -10.52
CA ALA A 755 -48.54 20.00 -9.19
C ALA A 755 -47.39 20.94 -8.86
N ASP A 756 -47.59 22.22 -8.56
CA ASP A 756 -46.51 23.04 -8.01
C ASP A 756 -46.94 24.13 -7.02
N HIS A 757 -46.05 24.49 -6.10
CA HIS A 757 -46.21 25.57 -5.12
C HIS A 757 -45.03 26.53 -5.21
N LEU A 758 -45.30 27.79 -5.55
CA LEU A 758 -44.30 28.84 -5.67
C LEU A 758 -44.55 29.89 -4.58
N SER A 759 -43.61 30.04 -3.63
CA SER A 759 -43.71 31.08 -2.61
C SER A 759 -43.69 32.46 -3.24
N LEU A 760 -44.57 33.36 -2.80
CA LEU A 760 -44.71 34.70 -3.37
C LEU A 760 -43.55 35.64 -3.01
#